data_AF-A0A952SH50-F1
#
_entry.id   AF-A0A952SH50-F1
#
_cell.length_a   1.000
_cell.length_b   1.000
_cell.length_c   1.000
_cell.angle_alpha   90.00
_cell.angle_beta   90.00
_cell.angle_gamma   90.00
#
_symmetry.space_group_name_H-M   'P 1'
#
loop_
_entity.id
_entity.type
_entity.pdbx_description
1 polymer ?
#
loop_
_entity_poly.entity_id
_entity_poly.type
_entity_poly.pdbx_seq_one_letter_code
_entity_poly.pdbx_strand_id
1 'polypeptide(L)'
;MPEYLSPGVFIEEISSALKAIEGVSTSTAAFVGRARRGTVPGYAWPGSSAPNLPFTPTDGFVLTPDPAPVLVTSFAEFQRTFGPPLPIPLENDPTDYGFLGWAVRAFFDNGGKRAYIARIVDASDTPSTLRVAQGIAYRLLRSASKNDKTIFLTSTRGLQAGNDITFVRHSNGQNALGRPAAAAIAIGIAGPFGLKDGDKLDVTTNTPVATVTVTVVAKPAKVQTSGATPFSIPDGATLQVRIGPASEPIQTVVFSLSDPVVPITPGAATVAQVEAVLQRYVNGVKVSQSGGQVVMETDIQGTAARVEIVAGSAVAPLGLSTGVTGPPSGSTVPDSTHVTVADFASLFSSPNFSVGADGAGRLQFITTAPGAGVTIKLDEVPPGNGLLQRLGFGAVSTLTQNGTAAIPSTLTITSYDAQSNSISFGTAIGEALESSDIYGIVTAASIKPDANKGPQFFARTPGSWSESLRVQIANSDRQAVPILGTAVIALGATKLKVQNVSSLYVGAAVEIDYSGTARSNHQITDIDSGTRQLTISPPTTNAINPSGTPTPTVRTLEIDVIVSDTSGAAPTEIYRGLSWNQSAVADVRRHYASAINSSSRLVWVQPPGVGLPSPLSGSENFTLDTQPTTLDGFPMSPTTIGSETFVDLDDTWVGTDNGPGARSGIESLKEISEARIIASPGKTSATIQLALISQCELLRYRFAILDGERDPAGGSITSILTHRNLYDTSFAAYYQPWVTVKVDGQTRYLPSSGYLAGIYARVDNDRGVWKAPANEPVLNVIGLKTHFTTGEQDLLNPRGVNLTRQFDIGGIRVWGARTLSSDPDVKYINVRRMLIFLEASIDRGTQWVVFEPNAPETWVRLTDSVSAFLLTQWRAGALFGRKPEQAFFVRCDESTMTADDILNGRLICHIGVAIVRPAEFIIFRIEQITNFGAAQ
;
A
#
# COMPACT_ATOMS: atom_id res chain seq x y z
N MET A 1 -22.41 -24.29 -57.93
CA MET A 1 -21.99 -25.64 -58.38
C MET A 1 -21.31 -25.48 -59.72
N PRO A 2 -20.13 -26.06 -59.95
CA PRO A 2 -19.53 -26.06 -61.29
C PRO A 2 -20.43 -26.87 -62.24
N GLU A 3 -20.73 -26.35 -63.42
CA GLU A 3 -21.42 -27.11 -64.47
C GLU A 3 -20.40 -28.02 -65.18
N TYR A 4 -20.50 -29.33 -64.95
CA TYR A 4 -19.67 -30.33 -65.62
C TYR A 4 -20.34 -30.75 -66.94
N LEU A 5 -19.84 -30.22 -68.06
CA LEU A 5 -20.44 -30.39 -69.39
C LEU A 5 -20.00 -31.67 -70.14
N SER A 6 -19.30 -32.59 -69.48
CA SER A 6 -18.88 -33.88 -70.08
C SER A 6 -18.64 -34.97 -69.04
N PRO A 7 -18.90 -36.26 -69.36
CA PRO A 7 -18.69 -37.37 -68.43
C PRO A 7 -17.20 -37.68 -68.22
N GLY A 8 -16.77 -37.75 -66.96
CA GLY A 8 -15.38 -38.06 -66.54
C GLY A 8 -15.25 -38.26 -65.02
N VAL A 9 -14.05 -38.64 -64.55
CA VAL A 9 -13.69 -38.65 -63.11
C VAL A 9 -13.08 -37.29 -62.76
N PHE A 10 -13.70 -36.57 -61.84
CA PHE A 10 -13.23 -35.27 -61.37
C PHE A 10 -12.63 -35.43 -59.96
N ILE A 11 -11.43 -34.91 -59.77
CA ILE A 11 -10.75 -34.87 -58.47
C ILE A 11 -10.68 -33.40 -58.07
N GLU A 12 -11.42 -33.03 -57.03
CA GLU A 12 -11.29 -31.73 -56.36
C GLU A 12 -10.32 -31.86 -55.18
N GLU A 13 -9.33 -30.98 -55.13
CA GLU A 13 -8.44 -30.88 -53.98
C GLU A 13 -9.13 -30.05 -52.89
N ILE A 14 -9.70 -30.74 -51.91
CA ILE A 14 -10.24 -30.10 -50.69
C ILE A 14 -9.04 -29.71 -49.83
N SER A 15 -8.83 -28.41 -49.59
CA SER A 15 -7.80 -27.91 -48.68
C SER A 15 -8.04 -28.45 -47.26
N SER A 16 -7.27 -29.46 -46.86
CA SER A 16 -7.42 -30.24 -45.62
C SER A 16 -6.69 -29.60 -44.43
N ALA A 17 -6.74 -28.28 -44.27
CA ALA A 17 -6.20 -27.66 -43.07
C ALA A 17 -7.17 -27.87 -41.90
N LEU A 18 -7.08 -29.05 -41.27
CA LEU A 18 -7.62 -29.31 -39.93
C LEU A 18 -7.11 -28.21 -38.99
N LYS A 19 -8.00 -27.30 -38.56
CA LYS A 19 -7.65 -26.27 -37.59
C LYS A 19 -7.55 -26.92 -36.21
N ALA A 20 -6.34 -27.06 -35.70
CA ALA A 20 -6.07 -27.66 -34.40
C ALA A 20 -6.54 -26.71 -33.28
N ILE A 21 -7.22 -27.27 -32.27
CA ILE A 21 -7.58 -26.56 -31.05
C ILE A 21 -6.42 -26.70 -30.07
N GLU A 22 -5.91 -25.56 -29.59
CA GLU A 22 -4.91 -25.52 -28.52
C GLU A 22 -5.57 -25.35 -27.16
N GLY A 23 -5.03 -26.04 -26.16
CA GLY A 23 -5.48 -25.89 -24.77
C GLY A 23 -5.18 -24.49 -24.24
N VAL A 24 -6.17 -23.86 -23.60
CA VAL A 24 -5.95 -22.58 -22.90
C VAL A 24 -5.15 -22.76 -21.61
N SER A 25 -4.46 -21.71 -21.15
CA SER A 25 -3.85 -21.69 -19.82
C SER A 25 -4.91 -21.94 -18.75
N THR A 26 -4.63 -22.83 -17.79
CA THR A 26 -5.46 -23.12 -16.60
C THR A 26 -4.90 -22.52 -15.31
N SER A 27 -3.66 -22.02 -15.35
CA SER A 27 -2.85 -21.63 -14.19
C SER A 27 -2.75 -20.12 -13.97
N THR A 28 -3.39 -19.30 -14.81
CA THR A 28 -3.38 -17.84 -14.68
C THR A 28 -4.31 -17.43 -13.54
N ALA A 29 -3.75 -16.82 -12.50
CA ALA A 29 -4.51 -16.31 -11.35
C ALA A 29 -4.86 -14.83 -11.50
N ALA A 30 -5.90 -14.40 -10.80
CA ALA A 30 -6.19 -12.99 -10.55
C ALA A 30 -6.50 -12.78 -9.06
N PHE A 31 -5.83 -11.79 -8.47
CA PHE A 31 -5.99 -11.44 -7.06
C PHE A 31 -6.53 -10.02 -6.94
N VAL A 32 -7.47 -9.85 -6.02
CA VAL A 32 -8.04 -8.56 -5.66
C VAL A 32 -7.65 -8.24 -4.23
N GLY A 33 -7.16 -7.03 -3.95
CA GLY A 33 -6.88 -6.59 -2.58
C GLY A 33 -6.04 -5.33 -2.45
N ARG A 34 -5.68 -4.97 -1.22
CA ARG A 34 -4.88 -3.77 -0.96
C ARG A 34 -3.40 -4.01 -1.23
N ALA A 35 -2.78 -3.03 -1.88
CA ALA A 35 -1.34 -2.98 -2.04
C ALA A 35 -0.82 -1.60 -1.67
N ARG A 36 0.47 -1.53 -1.33
CA ARG A 36 1.12 -0.31 -0.87
C ARG A 36 1.03 0.82 -1.88
N ARG A 37 1.18 0.55 -3.18
CA ARG A 37 1.07 1.51 -4.28
C ARG A 37 0.61 0.81 -5.57
N GLY A 38 0.62 1.52 -6.70
CA GLY A 38 0.36 0.98 -8.03
C GLY A 38 -1.03 1.34 -8.54
N THR A 39 -1.28 1.11 -9.84
CA THR A 39 -2.53 1.50 -10.49
C THR A 39 -3.75 0.86 -9.83
N VAL A 40 -4.86 1.59 -9.80
CA VAL A 40 -6.14 1.12 -9.23
C VAL A 40 -7.16 1.01 -10.36
N PRO A 41 -7.59 -0.20 -10.76
CA PRO A 41 -8.54 -0.36 -11.87
C PRO A 41 -9.80 0.48 -11.67
N GLY A 42 -10.19 1.23 -12.71
CA GLY A 42 -11.41 2.05 -12.70
C GLY A 42 -11.35 3.27 -11.77
N TYR A 43 -10.21 3.56 -11.16
CA TYR A 43 -10.03 4.76 -10.35
C TYR A 43 -10.03 6.00 -11.25
N ALA A 44 -11.04 6.83 -11.09
CA ALA A 44 -11.12 8.16 -11.65
C ALA A 44 -10.72 9.17 -10.57
N TRP A 45 -9.75 10.01 -10.88
CA TRP A 45 -9.15 10.96 -9.94
C TRP A 45 -10.22 11.90 -9.33
N PRO A 46 -10.23 12.14 -8.00
CA PRO A 46 -11.18 13.05 -7.35
C PRO A 46 -10.95 14.48 -7.86
N GLY A 47 -11.82 14.91 -8.76
CA GLY A 47 -11.66 16.13 -9.56
C GLY A 47 -12.28 16.00 -10.96
N SER A 48 -12.50 14.78 -11.45
CA SER A 48 -13.20 14.50 -12.72
C SER A 48 -14.69 14.85 -12.71
N SER A 49 -15.28 15.08 -11.52
CA SER A 49 -16.67 15.53 -11.34
C SER A 49 -16.82 16.97 -10.84
N ALA A 50 -15.71 17.73 -10.69
CA ALA A 50 -15.80 19.15 -10.39
C ALA A 50 -16.21 19.91 -11.67
N PRO A 51 -17.39 20.58 -11.72
CA PRO A 51 -17.85 21.28 -12.92
C PRO A 51 -17.03 22.52 -13.30
N ASN A 52 -15.92 22.80 -12.60
CA ASN A 52 -15.16 24.04 -12.69
C ASN A 52 -13.66 23.84 -12.42
N LEU A 53 -13.04 22.83 -13.02
CA LEU A 53 -11.58 22.91 -13.27
C LEU A 53 -11.38 23.74 -14.54
N PRO A 54 -10.57 24.82 -14.53
CA PRO A 54 -10.38 25.71 -15.69
C PRO A 54 -9.57 25.07 -16.83
N PHE A 55 -9.41 23.75 -16.82
CA PHE A 55 -8.86 22.94 -17.90
C PHE A 55 -9.72 21.70 -18.07
N THR A 56 -10.79 21.83 -18.86
CA THR A 56 -11.18 20.73 -19.74
C THR A 56 -10.05 20.63 -20.78
N PRO A 57 -9.30 19.52 -20.88
CA PRO A 57 -8.15 19.45 -21.76
C PRO A 57 -8.59 19.73 -23.20
N THR A 58 -8.25 20.90 -23.73
CA THR A 58 -8.47 21.21 -25.16
C THR A 58 -7.54 20.35 -26.04
N ASP A 59 -6.53 19.72 -25.44
CA ASP A 59 -5.57 18.81 -26.08
C ASP A 59 -5.95 17.31 -25.96
N GLY A 60 -7.19 16.97 -25.59
CA GLY A 60 -7.68 15.60 -25.67
C GLY A 60 -7.01 14.57 -24.74
N PHE A 61 -6.23 15.00 -23.74
CA PHE A 61 -5.70 14.11 -22.70
C PHE A 61 -6.81 13.79 -21.69
N VAL A 62 -7.71 12.89 -22.07
CA VAL A 62 -8.65 12.24 -21.15
C VAL A 62 -7.80 11.55 -20.09
N LEU A 63 -8.02 11.85 -18.81
CA LEU A 63 -7.59 10.96 -17.73
C LEU A 63 -8.39 9.67 -17.92
N THR A 64 -7.87 8.77 -18.75
CA THR A 64 -8.39 7.42 -18.86
C THR A 64 -8.30 6.83 -17.45
N PRO A 65 -9.39 6.21 -16.93
CA PRO A 65 -9.32 5.48 -15.68
C PRO A 65 -8.08 4.58 -15.69
N ASP A 66 -7.44 4.44 -14.53
CA ASP A 66 -6.25 3.62 -14.40
C ASP A 66 -6.53 2.23 -15.02
N PRO A 67 -5.53 1.65 -15.72
CA PRO A 67 -5.75 0.49 -16.59
C PRO A 67 -6.33 -0.71 -15.83
N ALA A 68 -6.91 -1.62 -16.61
CA ALA A 68 -7.31 -2.96 -16.19
C ALA A 68 -6.28 -3.63 -15.25
N PRO A 69 -6.68 -4.64 -14.45
CA PRO A 69 -5.78 -5.36 -13.55
C PRO A 69 -4.40 -5.66 -14.17
N VAL A 70 -3.33 -5.48 -13.40
CA VAL A 70 -1.97 -5.53 -13.95
C VAL A 70 -1.41 -6.95 -13.90
N LEU A 71 -0.93 -7.45 -15.04
CA LEU A 71 -0.22 -8.73 -15.10
C LEU A 71 1.16 -8.61 -14.44
N VAL A 72 1.46 -9.52 -13.52
CA VAL A 72 2.79 -9.75 -12.96
C VAL A 72 3.19 -11.21 -13.20
N THR A 73 4.47 -11.41 -13.50
CA THR A 73 5.07 -12.72 -13.82
C THR A 73 6.06 -13.20 -12.76
N SER A 74 6.34 -12.37 -11.76
CA SER A 74 7.15 -12.73 -10.59
C SER A 74 6.78 -11.89 -9.39
N PHE A 75 7.16 -12.35 -8.18
CA PHE A 75 6.99 -11.55 -6.97
C PHE A 75 7.86 -10.29 -6.97
N ALA A 76 9.05 -10.32 -7.57
CA ALA A 76 9.89 -9.13 -7.72
C ALA A 76 9.22 -8.06 -8.60
N GLU A 77 8.54 -8.49 -9.67
CA GLU A 77 7.75 -7.59 -10.51
C GLU A 77 6.54 -7.01 -9.76
N PHE A 78 5.87 -7.84 -8.93
CA PHE A 78 4.85 -7.36 -8.01
C PHE A 78 5.41 -6.28 -7.08
N GLN A 79 6.54 -6.53 -6.40
CA GLN A 79 7.13 -5.56 -5.46
C GLN A 79 7.54 -4.25 -6.15
N ARG A 80 8.10 -4.35 -7.37
CA ARG A 80 8.45 -3.17 -8.17
C ARG A 80 7.22 -2.31 -8.48
N THR A 81 6.09 -2.95 -8.81
CA THR A 81 4.87 -2.28 -9.27
C THR A 81 4.01 -1.79 -8.10
N PHE A 82 3.77 -2.66 -7.13
CA PHE A 82 2.81 -2.51 -6.05
C PHE A 82 3.43 -2.24 -4.66
N GLY A 83 4.76 -2.29 -4.56
CA GLY A 83 5.51 -2.16 -3.31
C GLY A 83 5.62 -3.49 -2.54
N PRO A 84 6.41 -3.52 -1.44
CA PRO A 84 6.47 -4.68 -0.56
C PRO A 84 5.09 -5.00 0.03
N PRO A 85 4.85 -6.25 0.46
CA PRO A 85 3.63 -6.61 1.17
C PRO A 85 3.38 -5.67 2.35
N LEU A 86 2.11 -5.32 2.56
CA LEU A 86 1.71 -4.57 3.74
C LEU A 86 1.97 -5.41 5.01
N PRO A 87 2.18 -4.78 6.18
CA PRO A 87 2.32 -5.49 7.43
C PRO A 87 1.15 -6.45 7.65
N ILE A 88 1.44 -7.66 8.14
CA ILE A 88 0.40 -8.60 8.52
C ILE A 88 -0.25 -8.07 9.80
N PRO A 89 -1.58 -7.86 9.82
CA PRO A 89 -2.29 -7.36 10.99
C PRO A 89 -2.07 -8.24 12.23
N LEU A 90 -2.09 -7.63 13.41
CA LEU A 90 -2.07 -8.38 14.68
C LEU A 90 -3.40 -9.11 14.87
N GLU A 91 -3.43 -10.19 15.65
CA GLU A 91 -4.65 -11.00 15.83
C GLU A 91 -5.87 -10.21 16.36
N ASN A 92 -5.64 -9.10 17.05
CA ASN A 92 -6.69 -8.25 17.61
C ASN A 92 -6.86 -6.92 16.86
N ASP A 93 -6.21 -6.77 15.70
CA ASP A 93 -6.29 -5.55 14.92
C ASP A 93 -7.55 -5.58 14.02
N PRO A 94 -8.53 -4.68 14.22
CA PRO A 94 -9.72 -4.61 13.38
C PRO A 94 -9.42 -4.09 11.96
N THR A 95 -8.17 -3.76 11.63
CA THR A 95 -7.75 -3.25 10.32
C THR A 95 -7.19 -4.35 9.38
N ASP A 96 -7.81 -5.55 9.39
CA ASP A 96 -7.26 -6.79 8.83
C ASP A 96 -7.18 -6.86 7.27
N TYR A 97 -6.34 -6.03 6.64
CA TYR A 97 -6.46 -5.73 5.19
C TYR A 97 -5.18 -5.88 4.35
N GLY A 98 -4.10 -6.45 4.90
CA GLY A 98 -2.76 -6.46 4.29
C GLY A 98 -2.35 -7.69 3.46
N PHE A 99 -3.26 -8.61 3.13
CA PHE A 99 -2.87 -9.96 2.67
C PHE A 99 -2.46 -10.11 1.21
N LEU A 100 -2.84 -9.19 0.31
CA LEU A 100 -2.63 -9.36 -1.14
C LEU A 100 -1.17 -9.63 -1.49
N GLY A 101 -0.22 -8.82 -1.00
CA GLY A 101 1.20 -8.99 -1.30
C GLY A 101 1.76 -10.33 -0.81
N TRP A 102 1.28 -10.80 0.34
CA TRP A 102 1.65 -12.10 0.89
C TRP A 102 1.05 -13.27 0.11
N ALA A 103 -0.20 -13.14 -0.33
CA ALA A 103 -0.86 -14.15 -1.17
C ALA A 103 -0.21 -14.27 -2.55
N VAL A 104 0.19 -13.14 -3.16
CA VAL A 104 0.92 -13.14 -4.44
C VAL A 104 2.29 -13.78 -4.28
N ARG A 105 3.01 -13.50 -3.17
CA ARG A 105 4.25 -14.20 -2.86
C ARG A 105 4.02 -15.72 -2.74
N ALA A 106 3.04 -16.12 -1.95
CA ALA A 106 2.70 -17.53 -1.75
C ALA A 106 2.33 -18.23 -3.06
N PHE A 107 1.62 -17.55 -3.97
CA PHE A 107 1.30 -18.05 -5.31
C PHE A 107 2.55 -18.40 -6.12
N PHE A 108 3.51 -17.46 -6.22
CA PHE A 108 4.76 -17.70 -6.96
C PHE A 108 5.64 -18.75 -6.28
N ASP A 109 5.78 -18.68 -4.96
CA ASP A 109 6.54 -19.66 -4.16
C ASP A 109 5.98 -21.09 -4.27
N ASN A 110 4.68 -21.22 -4.56
CA ASN A 110 4.03 -22.51 -4.75
C ASN A 110 3.91 -22.95 -6.22
N GLY A 111 4.56 -22.28 -7.17
CA GLY A 111 4.66 -22.71 -8.57
C GLY A 111 3.74 -21.98 -9.55
N GLY A 112 3.07 -20.92 -9.10
CA GLY A 112 2.40 -19.95 -9.96
C GLY A 112 3.36 -19.21 -10.89
N LYS A 113 2.88 -18.80 -12.08
CA LYS A 113 3.71 -18.12 -13.10
C LYS A 113 3.15 -16.79 -13.59
N ARG A 114 1.83 -16.61 -13.57
CA ARG A 114 1.13 -15.43 -14.09
C ARG A 114 -0.01 -15.06 -13.16
N ALA A 115 0.00 -13.85 -12.64
CA ALA A 115 -1.05 -13.32 -11.78
C ALA A 115 -1.47 -11.92 -12.23
N TYR A 116 -2.77 -11.67 -12.35
CA TYR A 116 -3.33 -10.33 -12.49
C TYR A 116 -3.63 -9.75 -11.12
N ILE A 117 -3.30 -8.47 -10.94
CA ILE A 117 -3.48 -7.78 -9.66
C ILE A 117 -4.47 -6.63 -9.84
N ALA A 118 -5.60 -6.73 -9.14
CA ALA A 118 -6.56 -5.64 -8.99
C ALA A 118 -6.37 -5.01 -7.60
N ARG A 119 -5.70 -3.85 -7.57
CA ARG A 119 -5.49 -3.10 -6.34
C ARG A 119 -6.79 -2.43 -5.91
N ILE A 120 -7.06 -2.45 -4.60
CA ILE A 120 -8.15 -1.71 -3.97
C ILE A 120 -7.60 -0.51 -3.19
N VAL A 121 -8.32 0.61 -3.29
CA VAL A 121 -8.22 1.81 -2.44
C VAL A 121 -9.64 2.26 -2.09
N ASP A 122 -9.79 2.97 -0.97
CA ASP A 122 -11.08 3.54 -0.57
C ASP A 122 -11.39 4.80 -1.41
N ALA A 123 -12.67 5.11 -1.62
CA ALA A 123 -13.08 6.35 -2.28
C ALA A 123 -12.71 7.60 -1.46
N SER A 124 -12.56 7.46 -0.14
CA SER A 124 -12.11 8.53 0.76
C SER A 124 -10.59 8.74 0.78
N ASP A 125 -9.81 7.83 0.19
CA ASP A 125 -8.35 7.95 0.16
C ASP A 125 -7.92 9.05 -0.81
N THR A 126 -7.02 9.92 -0.36
CA THR A 126 -6.53 11.06 -1.15
C THR A 126 -5.06 10.89 -1.54
N PRO A 127 -4.67 11.23 -2.78
CA PRO A 127 -3.25 11.26 -3.16
C PRO A 127 -2.53 12.39 -2.42
N SER A 128 -1.27 12.17 -2.02
CA SER A 128 -0.46 13.28 -1.52
C SER A 128 -0.25 14.32 -2.60
N THR A 129 -0.11 15.56 -2.15
CA THR A 129 0.14 16.68 -3.05
C THR A 129 1.46 17.34 -2.66
N LEU A 130 2.23 17.67 -3.67
CA LEU A 130 3.43 18.47 -3.57
C LEU A 130 3.24 19.68 -4.46
N ARG A 131 3.23 20.87 -3.86
CA ARG A 131 3.21 22.11 -4.62
C ARG A 131 4.61 22.70 -4.70
N VAL A 132 5.08 22.91 -5.94
CA VAL A 132 6.30 23.68 -6.16
C VAL A 132 5.95 25.16 -6.04
N ALA A 133 6.53 25.86 -5.06
CA ALA A 133 6.40 27.31 -4.97
C ALA A 133 7.05 27.97 -6.19
N GLN A 134 6.55 29.14 -6.61
CA GLN A 134 7.22 29.89 -7.65
C GLN A 134 8.58 30.42 -7.15
N GLY A 135 9.60 30.33 -8.00
CA GLY A 135 10.92 30.95 -7.87
C GLY A 135 12.06 29.95 -7.98
N ILE A 136 13.29 30.47 -8.06
CA ILE A 136 14.50 29.65 -8.21
C ILE A 136 15.16 29.49 -6.85
N ALA A 137 15.45 28.24 -6.45
CA ALA A 137 16.23 27.89 -5.26
C ALA A 137 17.73 27.80 -5.56
N TYR A 138 18.57 28.33 -4.68
CA TYR A 138 20.04 28.21 -4.76
C TYR A 138 20.60 27.60 -3.47
N ARG A 139 21.79 27.02 -3.54
CA ARG A 139 22.54 26.63 -2.33
C ARG A 139 23.72 27.58 -2.15
N LEU A 140 24.07 27.86 -0.90
CA LEU A 140 25.31 28.58 -0.60
C LEU A 140 26.51 27.69 -0.95
N LEU A 141 27.45 28.25 -1.71
CA LEU A 141 28.76 27.65 -1.95
C LEU A 141 29.60 27.62 -0.67
N ARG A 142 29.37 28.59 0.24
CA ARG A 142 30.02 28.71 1.55
C ARG A 142 29.16 29.53 2.51
N SER A 143 29.35 29.31 3.80
CA SER A 143 28.67 30.06 4.86
C SER A 143 28.96 31.56 4.77
N ALA A 144 28.00 32.40 5.16
CA ALA A 144 28.11 33.86 5.17
C ALA A 144 27.82 34.43 6.57
N SER A 145 28.55 35.46 6.95
CA SER A 145 28.35 36.18 8.21
C SER A 145 27.21 37.19 8.10
N LYS A 146 26.59 37.53 9.23
CA LYS A 146 25.52 38.55 9.31
C LYS A 146 25.89 39.92 8.74
N ASN A 147 27.19 40.24 8.72
CA ASN A 147 27.70 41.52 8.25
C ASN A 147 28.10 41.51 6.77
N ASP A 148 28.10 40.34 6.12
CA ASP A 148 28.49 40.23 4.72
C ASP A 148 27.47 40.95 3.83
N LYS A 149 27.96 41.57 2.77
CA LYS A 149 27.14 42.18 1.71
C LYS A 149 27.18 41.38 0.40
N THR A 150 27.95 40.30 0.37
CA THR A 150 28.13 39.45 -0.80
C THR A 150 28.07 38.00 -0.35
N ILE A 151 27.29 37.20 -1.06
CA ILE A 151 27.21 35.75 -0.83
C ILE A 151 27.59 35.00 -2.08
N PHE A 152 27.98 33.73 -1.90
CA PHE A 152 28.47 32.87 -2.97
C PHE A 152 27.50 31.70 -3.08
N LEU A 153 26.96 31.50 -4.28
CA LEU A 153 25.95 30.49 -4.58
C LEU A 153 26.58 29.37 -5.41
N THR A 154 25.92 28.22 -5.47
CA THR A 154 26.32 27.14 -6.40
C THR A 154 26.17 27.55 -7.86
N SER A 155 25.32 28.54 -8.15
CA SER A 155 25.11 29.12 -9.46
C SER A 155 24.44 30.49 -9.32
N THR A 156 24.67 31.40 -10.27
CA THR A 156 23.95 32.68 -10.38
C THR A 156 23.01 32.72 -11.59
N ARG A 157 22.78 31.59 -12.26
CA ARG A 157 21.90 31.49 -13.43
C ARG A 157 20.48 31.96 -13.07
N GLY A 158 19.81 32.71 -13.95
CA GLY A 158 18.51 33.32 -13.65
C GLY A 158 18.53 34.51 -12.69
N LEU A 159 19.69 34.89 -12.13
CA LEU A 159 19.85 36.10 -11.30
C LEU A 159 20.27 37.31 -12.13
N GLN A 160 19.71 38.46 -11.79
CA GLN A 160 20.09 39.77 -12.29
C GLN A 160 19.99 40.83 -11.19
N ALA A 161 20.67 41.96 -11.40
CA ALA A 161 20.48 43.13 -10.56
C ALA A 161 18.99 43.56 -10.55
N GLY A 162 18.49 43.94 -9.38
CA GLY A 162 17.09 44.24 -9.13
C GLY A 162 16.25 43.04 -8.72
N ASN A 163 16.73 41.80 -8.86
CA ASN A 163 16.01 40.66 -8.29
C ASN A 163 16.02 40.67 -6.77
N ASP A 164 14.97 40.11 -6.18
CA ASP A 164 14.79 39.97 -4.75
C ASP A 164 15.09 38.51 -4.34
N ILE A 165 15.95 38.29 -3.33
CA ILE A 165 16.27 36.96 -2.79
C ILE A 165 15.68 36.75 -1.40
N THR A 166 14.94 35.66 -1.21
CA THR A 166 14.33 35.28 0.07
C THR A 166 15.02 34.06 0.67
N PHE A 167 15.60 34.20 1.86
CA PHE A 167 16.31 33.12 2.56
C PHE A 167 15.32 32.12 3.22
N VAL A 168 15.56 30.82 3.04
CA VAL A 168 14.78 29.70 3.62
C VAL A 168 15.76 28.82 4.42
N ARG A 169 15.40 28.29 5.59
CA ARG A 169 16.22 27.32 6.32
C ARG A 169 15.64 25.92 6.20
N HIS A 170 16.50 24.91 6.09
CA HIS A 170 16.10 23.51 5.99
C HIS A 170 16.41 22.79 7.30
N SER A 171 15.43 22.70 8.21
CA SER A 171 15.53 21.87 9.40
C SER A 171 14.74 20.57 9.19
N ASN A 172 15.43 19.43 9.13
CA ASN A 172 14.85 18.07 9.23
C ASN A 172 13.75 17.72 8.21
N GLY A 173 13.89 18.12 6.94
CA GLY A 173 13.00 17.68 5.86
C GLY A 173 11.66 18.41 5.78
N GLN A 174 11.47 19.48 6.56
CA GLN A 174 10.34 20.41 6.47
C GLN A 174 10.82 21.73 5.85
N ASN A 175 10.20 22.15 4.75
CA ASN A 175 10.43 23.47 4.15
C ASN A 175 9.79 24.54 5.05
N ALA A 176 10.56 25.14 5.95
CA ALA A 176 10.11 26.32 6.68
C ALA A 176 10.31 27.57 5.80
N LEU A 177 9.34 27.85 4.92
CA LEU A 177 9.23 29.13 4.22
C LEU A 177 9.05 30.27 5.24
N GLY A 178 10.14 30.84 5.75
CA GLY A 178 10.15 32.13 6.46
C GLY A 178 9.14 32.31 7.60
N ARG A 179 8.53 31.24 8.12
CA ARG A 179 7.60 31.31 9.25
C ARG A 179 8.41 31.17 10.53
N PRO A 180 8.16 32.01 11.55
CA PRO A 180 8.72 31.76 12.86
C PRO A 180 8.33 30.33 13.29
N ALA A 181 9.25 29.58 13.87
CA ALA A 181 8.95 28.23 14.36
C ALA A 181 8.52 28.31 15.83
N ALA A 182 7.56 27.45 16.19
CA ALA A 182 7.26 27.14 17.57
C ALA A 182 8.49 26.53 18.26
N ALA A 183 8.63 26.77 19.56
CA ALA A 183 9.62 26.05 20.35
C ALA A 183 9.13 24.59 20.51
N ALA A 184 9.98 23.62 20.16
CA ALA A 184 9.62 22.20 20.19
C ALA A 184 10.70 21.34 20.84
N ILE A 185 10.32 20.54 21.83
CA ILE A 185 11.20 19.53 22.45
C ILE A 185 10.74 18.16 21.97
N ALA A 186 11.57 17.50 21.16
CA ALA A 186 11.32 16.15 20.60
C ALA A 186 12.63 15.33 20.56
N ILE A 187 13.10 14.92 21.73
CA ILE A 187 14.32 14.13 21.88
C ILE A 187 14.07 13.06 22.94
N GLY A 188 13.22 12.09 22.59
CA GLY A 188 12.85 10.99 23.49
C GLY A 188 13.02 9.63 22.83
N ILE A 189 12.74 8.58 23.61
CA ILE A 189 12.51 7.23 23.09
C ILE A 189 11.07 7.13 22.57
N ALA A 190 10.81 6.23 21.64
CA ALA A 190 9.43 5.89 21.31
C ALA A 190 8.80 5.19 22.52
N GLY A 191 7.54 5.51 22.82
CA GLY A 191 6.81 4.87 23.92
C GLY A 191 6.62 3.35 23.69
N PRO A 192 6.08 2.62 24.68
CA PRO A 192 5.52 3.11 25.94
C PRO A 192 6.57 3.43 27.02
N PHE A 193 6.17 4.21 28.04
CA PHE A 193 7.01 4.66 29.15
C PHE A 193 6.61 4.01 30.48
N GLY A 194 7.60 3.70 31.32
CA GLY A 194 7.37 3.37 32.72
C GLY A 194 7.43 4.62 33.60
N LEU A 195 6.31 4.98 34.23
CA LEU A 195 6.14 6.13 35.12
C LEU A 195 5.86 5.68 36.56
N LYS A 196 5.99 6.59 37.51
CA LYS A 196 5.71 6.33 38.94
C LYS A 196 4.54 7.18 39.44
N ASP A 197 3.80 6.64 40.42
CA ASP A 197 2.80 7.42 41.16
C ASP A 197 3.45 8.65 41.80
N GLY A 198 2.86 9.82 41.59
CA GLY A 198 3.36 11.10 42.08
C GLY A 198 4.42 11.77 41.20
N ASP A 199 4.81 11.18 40.06
CA ASP A 199 5.67 11.87 39.09
C ASP A 199 5.01 13.19 38.64
N LYS A 200 5.76 14.29 38.68
CA LYS A 200 5.27 15.61 38.25
C LYS A 200 6.17 16.23 37.20
N LEU A 201 5.52 16.82 36.18
CA LEU A 201 6.17 17.58 35.12
C LEU A 201 5.52 18.96 35.00
N ASP A 202 6.34 19.99 35.12
CA ASP A 202 5.94 21.36 34.82
C ASP A 202 6.33 21.69 33.37
N VAL A 203 5.36 22.12 32.57
CA VAL A 203 5.58 22.63 31.21
C VAL A 203 5.33 24.13 31.22
N THR A 204 6.40 24.91 31.04
CA THR A 204 6.35 26.36 31.05
C THR A 204 6.58 26.94 29.66
N THR A 205 5.64 27.77 29.19
CA THR A 205 5.82 28.64 28.02
C THR A 205 6.03 30.08 28.49
N ASN A 206 6.69 30.91 27.67
CA ASN A 206 6.96 32.32 28.03
C ASN A 206 6.17 33.33 27.18
N THR A 207 5.34 32.90 26.22
CA THR A 207 4.49 33.78 25.41
C THR A 207 3.24 33.04 24.90
N PRO A 208 2.06 33.24 25.51
CA PRO A 208 1.87 33.86 26.83
C PRO A 208 2.56 33.03 27.93
N VAL A 209 2.95 33.69 29.03
CA VAL A 209 3.58 33.01 30.16
C VAL A 209 2.55 32.11 30.83
N ALA A 210 2.81 30.81 30.84
CA ALA A 210 1.95 29.83 31.49
C ALA A 210 2.77 28.61 31.90
N THR A 211 2.47 28.07 33.09
CA THR A 211 3.03 26.81 33.56
C THR A 211 1.88 25.84 33.79
N VAL A 212 1.95 24.66 33.17
CA VAL A 212 0.99 23.57 33.38
C VAL A 212 1.72 22.45 34.10
N THR A 213 1.25 22.13 35.30
CA THR A 213 1.75 21.02 36.11
C THR A 213 0.89 19.79 35.88
N VAL A 214 1.49 18.71 35.41
CA VAL A 214 0.85 17.39 35.37
C VAL A 214 1.38 16.55 36.52
N THR A 215 0.47 15.82 37.17
CA THR A 215 0.82 14.79 38.14
C THR A 215 0.33 13.43 37.65
N VAL A 216 1.23 12.46 37.54
CA VAL A 216 0.87 11.06 37.31
C VAL A 216 0.32 10.53 38.62
N VAL A 217 -0.92 10.05 38.60
CA VAL A 217 -1.56 9.35 39.70
C VAL A 217 -1.88 7.96 39.21
N ALA A 218 -1.20 6.97 39.75
CA ALA A 218 -1.32 5.58 39.34
C ALA A 218 -1.27 4.70 40.57
N LYS A 219 -2.45 4.36 41.11
CA LYS A 219 -2.56 3.51 42.29
C LYS A 219 -3.18 2.17 41.92
N PRO A 220 -2.76 1.07 42.56
CA PRO A 220 -3.40 -0.22 42.38
C PRO A 220 -4.78 -0.24 43.05
N ALA A 221 -5.69 -1.06 42.53
CA ALA A 221 -6.92 -1.42 43.20
C ALA A 221 -6.59 -2.43 44.31
N LYS A 222 -7.26 -2.29 45.46
CA LYS A 222 -6.96 -3.07 46.66
C LYS A 222 -8.24 -3.64 47.24
N VAL A 223 -8.23 -4.94 47.56
CA VAL A 223 -9.30 -5.61 48.30
C VAL A 223 -8.70 -6.21 49.57
N GLN A 224 -9.37 -5.98 50.70
CA GLN A 224 -8.91 -6.43 52.00
C GLN A 224 -9.97 -7.32 52.65
N THR A 225 -9.53 -8.41 53.28
CA THR A 225 -10.40 -9.29 54.05
C THR A 225 -10.94 -8.56 55.29
N SER A 226 -12.15 -8.91 55.73
CA SER A 226 -12.74 -8.36 56.96
C SER A 226 -13.30 -9.43 57.90
N GLY A 227 -13.16 -10.70 57.53
CA GLY A 227 -13.59 -11.83 58.36
C GLY A 227 -12.86 -11.87 59.69
N ALA A 228 -13.53 -12.41 60.71
CA ALA A 228 -12.91 -12.66 62.01
C ALA A 228 -11.80 -13.69 61.86
N THR A 229 -10.64 -13.43 62.47
CA THR A 229 -9.48 -14.32 62.44
C THR A 229 -9.37 -15.13 63.73
N PRO A 230 -8.97 -16.41 63.70
CA PRO A 230 -8.69 -17.23 62.51
C PRO A 230 -9.93 -17.42 61.61
N PHE A 231 -9.73 -17.43 60.29
CA PHE A 231 -10.82 -17.51 59.33
C PHE A 231 -11.47 -18.90 59.34
N SER A 232 -12.80 -18.95 59.45
CA SER A 232 -13.57 -20.20 59.47
C SER A 232 -13.82 -20.73 58.05
N ILE A 233 -12.73 -21.08 57.35
CA ILE A 233 -12.75 -21.56 55.95
C ILE A 233 -12.89 -23.10 55.95
N PRO A 234 -13.94 -23.69 55.33
CA PRO A 234 -14.06 -25.13 55.17
C PRO A 234 -12.96 -25.72 54.25
N ASP A 235 -12.64 -27.01 54.42
CA ASP A 235 -11.78 -27.73 53.47
C ASP A 235 -12.46 -27.80 52.08
N GLY A 236 -11.69 -27.53 51.03
CA GLY A 236 -12.17 -27.45 49.65
C GLY A 236 -12.94 -26.17 49.30
N ALA A 237 -12.97 -25.17 50.19
CA ALA A 237 -13.66 -23.92 49.89
C ALA A 237 -13.00 -23.18 48.72
N THR A 238 -13.79 -22.50 47.89
CA THR A 238 -13.30 -21.82 46.68
C THR A 238 -13.44 -20.32 46.76
N LEU A 239 -12.51 -19.60 46.14
CA LEU A 239 -12.60 -18.16 45.89
C LEU A 239 -12.35 -17.90 44.40
N GLN A 240 -13.30 -17.27 43.73
CA GLN A 240 -13.17 -16.84 42.35
C GLN A 240 -12.89 -15.35 42.28
N VAL A 241 -11.76 -14.98 41.70
CA VAL A 241 -11.32 -13.58 41.54
C VAL A 241 -10.94 -13.29 40.09
N ARG A 242 -11.17 -12.06 39.64
CA ARG A 242 -10.65 -11.56 38.36
C ARG A 242 -9.80 -10.33 38.64
N ILE A 243 -8.61 -10.29 38.06
CA ILE A 243 -7.65 -9.20 38.24
C ILE A 243 -7.42 -8.57 36.88
N GLY A 244 -7.56 -7.26 36.77
CA GLY A 244 -7.53 -6.59 35.48
C GLY A 244 -8.92 -6.41 34.83
N PRO A 245 -9.01 -6.02 33.54
CA PRO A 245 -10.29 -5.67 32.91
C PRO A 245 -11.26 -6.85 32.87
N ALA A 246 -12.54 -6.59 32.55
CA ALA A 246 -13.55 -7.65 32.41
C ALA A 246 -13.20 -8.75 31.39
N SER A 247 -12.25 -8.50 30.49
CA SER A 247 -11.70 -9.47 29.53
C SER A 247 -10.73 -10.49 30.16
N GLU A 248 -10.23 -10.26 31.37
CA GLU A 248 -9.30 -11.19 32.03
C GLU A 248 -10.04 -12.43 32.57
N PRO A 249 -9.39 -13.60 32.57
CA PRO A 249 -10.02 -14.83 33.04
C PRO A 249 -10.27 -14.80 34.55
N ILE A 250 -11.35 -15.47 34.95
CA ILE A 250 -11.64 -15.71 36.37
C ILE A 250 -10.67 -16.78 36.89
N GLN A 251 -9.95 -16.46 37.95
CA GLN A 251 -9.04 -17.34 38.65
C GLN A 251 -9.77 -17.98 39.84
N THR A 252 -9.76 -19.30 39.93
CA THR A 252 -10.38 -20.04 41.04
C THR A 252 -9.30 -20.57 41.97
N VAL A 253 -9.29 -20.09 43.20
CA VAL A 253 -8.41 -20.57 44.28
C VAL A 253 -9.16 -21.58 45.14
N VAL A 254 -8.50 -22.69 45.48
CA VAL A 254 -9.06 -23.71 46.37
C VAL A 254 -8.29 -23.73 47.68
N PHE A 255 -9.01 -23.63 48.78
CA PHE A 255 -8.52 -23.64 50.14
C PHE A 255 -8.65 -25.08 50.69
N SER A 256 -7.55 -25.83 50.80
CA SER A 256 -7.59 -27.23 51.23
C SER A 256 -6.52 -27.63 52.24
N LEU A 257 -6.88 -28.55 53.14
CA LEU A 257 -5.93 -29.24 54.04
C LEU A 257 -4.98 -30.18 53.27
N SER A 258 -5.37 -30.57 52.05
CA SER A 258 -4.60 -31.44 51.16
C SER A 258 -3.74 -30.66 50.15
N ASP A 259 -3.65 -29.33 50.27
CA ASP A 259 -2.77 -28.53 49.42
C ASP A 259 -1.30 -28.95 49.66
N PRO A 260 -0.56 -29.38 48.62
CA PRO A 260 0.78 -29.95 48.77
C PRO A 260 1.85 -28.91 49.15
N VAL A 261 1.53 -27.62 49.12
CA VAL A 261 2.48 -26.52 49.33
C VAL A 261 2.08 -25.61 50.49
N VAL A 262 0.79 -25.26 50.61
CA VAL A 262 0.28 -24.34 51.64
C VAL A 262 -1.01 -24.89 52.26
N PRO A 263 -0.93 -25.95 53.10
CA PRO A 263 -2.11 -26.53 53.73
C PRO A 263 -2.75 -25.56 54.74
N ILE A 264 -4.06 -25.42 54.67
CA ILE A 264 -4.83 -24.61 55.64
C ILE A 264 -5.38 -25.48 56.77
N THR A 265 -5.61 -24.88 57.94
CA THR A 265 -6.34 -25.51 59.05
C THR A 265 -7.85 -25.29 58.85
N PRO A 266 -8.65 -26.33 58.53
CA PRO A 266 -10.08 -26.14 58.26
C PRO A 266 -10.80 -25.54 59.47
N GLY A 267 -11.62 -24.51 59.24
CA GLY A 267 -12.38 -23.81 60.28
C GLY A 267 -11.55 -22.89 61.19
N ALA A 268 -10.22 -22.83 61.04
CA ALA A 268 -9.33 -21.99 61.83
C ALA A 268 -8.08 -21.53 61.04
N ALA A 269 -8.27 -21.15 59.76
CA ALA A 269 -7.17 -20.75 58.89
C ALA A 269 -6.55 -19.43 59.35
N THR A 270 -5.23 -19.40 59.55
CA THR A 270 -4.53 -18.19 59.98
C THR A 270 -4.36 -17.19 58.84
N VAL A 271 -4.12 -15.91 59.17
CA VAL A 271 -3.86 -14.84 58.19
C VAL A 271 -2.68 -15.20 57.27
N ALA A 272 -1.61 -15.77 57.83
CA ALA A 272 -0.44 -16.19 57.07
C ALA A 272 -0.74 -17.35 56.11
N GLN A 273 -1.59 -18.30 56.49
CA GLN A 273 -2.03 -19.38 55.60
C GLN A 273 -2.84 -18.83 54.42
N VAL A 274 -3.77 -17.91 54.68
CA VAL A 274 -4.60 -17.30 53.61
C VAL A 274 -3.75 -16.43 52.67
N GLU A 275 -2.83 -15.61 53.20
CA GLU A 275 -1.89 -14.83 52.39
C GLU A 275 -1.06 -15.73 51.47
N ALA A 276 -0.47 -16.80 52.01
CA ALA A 276 0.39 -17.69 51.25
C ALA A 276 -0.36 -18.43 50.13
N VAL A 277 -1.61 -18.84 50.38
CA VAL A 277 -2.48 -19.43 49.35
C VAL A 277 -2.79 -18.41 48.25
N LEU A 278 -3.25 -17.20 48.62
CA LEU A 278 -3.64 -16.18 47.65
C LEU A 278 -2.44 -15.67 46.83
N GLN A 279 -1.29 -15.43 47.47
CA GLN A 279 -0.06 -15.00 46.78
C GLN A 279 0.45 -16.02 45.77
N ARG A 280 0.18 -17.31 46.01
CA ARG A 280 0.63 -18.40 45.15
C ARG A 280 -0.31 -18.65 43.97
N TYR A 281 -1.61 -18.58 44.20
CA TYR A 281 -2.60 -19.05 43.23
C TYR A 281 -3.40 -17.95 42.55
N VAL A 282 -3.27 -16.68 42.97
CA VAL A 282 -3.81 -15.53 42.25
C VAL A 282 -2.69 -14.81 41.52
N ASN A 283 -2.71 -14.86 40.19
CA ASN A 283 -1.83 -14.10 39.31
C ASN A 283 -2.31 -12.65 39.18
N GLY A 284 -1.38 -11.72 39.00
CA GLY A 284 -1.69 -10.29 38.82
C GLY A 284 -1.89 -9.51 40.12
N VAL A 285 -1.62 -10.12 41.28
CA VAL A 285 -1.69 -9.45 42.59
C VAL A 285 -0.41 -9.56 43.39
N LYS A 286 -0.14 -8.50 44.14
CA LYS A 286 0.70 -8.53 45.33
C LYS A 286 -0.21 -8.71 46.54
N VAL A 287 0.02 -9.76 47.30
CA VAL A 287 -0.71 -10.05 48.54
C VAL A 287 0.18 -9.68 49.73
N SER A 288 -0.39 -9.06 50.75
CA SER A 288 0.33 -8.65 51.95
C SER A 288 -0.56 -8.67 53.18
N GLN A 289 0.02 -8.67 54.38
CA GLN A 289 -0.72 -8.53 55.63
C GLN A 289 -0.74 -7.08 56.10
N SER A 290 -1.92 -6.58 56.47
CA SER A 290 -2.08 -5.26 57.09
C SER A 290 -3.18 -5.30 58.14
N GLY A 291 -2.89 -4.83 59.36
CA GLY A 291 -3.88 -4.75 60.45
C GLY A 291 -4.51 -6.10 60.87
N GLY A 292 -3.79 -7.22 60.71
CA GLY A 292 -4.31 -8.56 61.00
C GLY A 292 -5.27 -9.13 59.94
N GLN A 293 -5.27 -8.55 58.73
CA GLN A 293 -6.06 -8.96 57.57
C GLN A 293 -5.15 -9.18 56.36
N VAL A 294 -5.67 -9.85 55.33
CA VAL A 294 -4.98 -10.08 54.05
C VAL A 294 -5.44 -9.03 53.04
N VAL A 295 -4.50 -8.36 52.38
CA VAL A 295 -4.74 -7.34 51.34
C VAL A 295 -4.22 -7.86 50.01
N MET A 296 -5.08 -7.89 48.99
CA MET A 296 -4.72 -8.16 47.60
C MET A 296 -4.68 -6.83 46.83
N GLU A 297 -3.52 -6.49 46.28
CA GLU A 297 -3.31 -5.31 45.45
C GLU A 297 -2.99 -5.77 44.02
N THR A 298 -3.68 -5.26 43.00
CA THR A 298 -3.31 -5.58 41.60
C THR A 298 -1.94 -5.02 41.25
N ASP A 299 -1.20 -5.73 40.39
CA ASP A 299 0.05 -5.27 39.80
C ASP A 299 -0.14 -4.12 38.79
N ILE A 300 -1.34 -3.98 38.21
CA ILE A 300 -1.73 -2.83 37.38
C ILE A 300 -1.97 -1.61 38.26
N GLN A 301 -1.27 -0.51 37.99
CA GLN A 301 -1.43 0.75 38.70
C GLN A 301 -1.92 1.83 37.73
N GLY A 302 -3.11 2.39 37.98
CA GLY A 302 -3.72 3.36 37.07
C GLY A 302 -5.22 3.21 36.94
N THR A 303 -5.85 3.86 35.95
CA THR A 303 -7.30 3.77 35.70
C THR A 303 -7.74 2.36 35.30
N ALA A 304 -6.78 1.55 34.82
CA ALA A 304 -6.95 0.13 34.62
C ALA A 304 -6.67 -0.68 35.89
N ALA A 305 -6.54 -0.16 37.10
CA ALA A 305 -6.41 -1.07 38.25
C ALA A 305 -7.79 -1.64 38.63
N ARG A 306 -7.99 -2.97 38.61
CA ARG A 306 -9.25 -3.59 39.04
C ARG A 306 -9.04 -4.95 39.70
N VAL A 307 -9.78 -5.20 40.79
CA VAL A 307 -9.88 -6.48 41.49
C VAL A 307 -11.35 -6.79 41.68
N GLU A 308 -11.83 -7.88 41.07
CA GLU A 308 -13.22 -8.33 41.15
C GLU A 308 -13.30 -9.63 41.95
N ILE A 309 -14.11 -9.62 43.01
CA ILE A 309 -14.51 -10.85 43.70
C ILE A 309 -15.77 -11.35 43.02
N VAL A 310 -15.67 -12.48 42.33
CA VAL A 310 -16.75 -12.97 41.47
C VAL A 310 -17.73 -13.84 42.27
N ALA A 311 -17.24 -14.91 42.89
CA ALA A 311 -18.04 -15.87 43.64
C ALA A 311 -17.15 -16.80 44.47
N GLY A 312 -17.75 -17.75 45.20
CA GLY A 312 -17.04 -18.82 45.90
C GLY A 312 -17.45 -18.99 47.35
N SER A 313 -17.32 -20.21 47.89
CA SER A 313 -17.71 -20.53 49.27
C SER A 313 -16.78 -19.92 50.34
N ALA A 314 -15.58 -19.46 49.96
CA ALA A 314 -14.65 -18.77 50.85
C ALA A 314 -14.91 -17.26 50.98
N VAL A 315 -15.79 -16.67 50.16
CA VAL A 315 -16.09 -15.22 50.17
C VAL A 315 -16.60 -14.75 51.54
N ALA A 316 -17.61 -15.43 52.09
CA ALA A 316 -18.19 -15.06 53.39
C ALA A 316 -17.24 -15.31 54.59
N PRO A 317 -16.54 -16.46 54.70
CA PRO A 317 -15.52 -16.67 55.72
C PRO A 317 -14.40 -15.62 55.74
N LEU A 318 -13.99 -15.13 54.57
CA LEU A 318 -12.97 -14.07 54.43
C LEU A 318 -13.54 -12.66 54.68
N GLY A 319 -14.85 -12.52 54.88
CA GLY A 319 -15.53 -11.24 54.99
C GLY A 319 -15.35 -10.36 53.74
N LEU A 320 -15.37 -10.98 52.56
CA LEU A 320 -15.32 -10.29 51.27
C LEU A 320 -16.75 -10.09 50.73
N SER A 321 -16.93 -9.11 49.86
CA SER A 321 -18.17 -8.91 49.09
C SER A 321 -17.91 -9.18 47.62
N THR A 322 -18.89 -9.76 46.92
CA THR A 322 -18.83 -9.91 45.46
C THR A 322 -18.97 -8.55 44.79
N GLY A 323 -18.17 -8.28 43.77
CA GLY A 323 -18.19 -7.03 43.02
C GLY A 323 -16.80 -6.57 42.59
N VAL A 324 -16.77 -5.53 41.76
CA VAL A 324 -15.55 -4.92 41.23
C VAL A 324 -15.07 -3.81 42.15
N THR A 325 -13.83 -3.90 42.59
CA THR A 325 -13.10 -2.81 43.23
C THR A 325 -12.17 -2.18 42.19
N GLY A 326 -12.47 -0.94 41.81
CA GLY A 326 -11.66 -0.15 40.87
C GLY A 326 -10.46 0.54 41.54
N PRO A 327 -9.71 1.36 40.79
CA PRO A 327 -8.62 2.13 41.35
C PRO A 327 -9.16 3.21 42.30
N PRO A 328 -8.33 3.73 43.22
CA PRO A 328 -8.65 4.96 43.94
C PRO A 328 -9.03 6.10 42.97
N SER A 329 -10.01 6.91 43.36
CA SER A 329 -10.46 8.06 42.56
C SER A 329 -9.30 9.02 42.27
N GLY A 330 -9.24 9.52 41.04
CA GLY A 330 -8.21 10.45 40.60
C GLY A 330 -6.97 9.83 39.97
N SER A 331 -6.97 8.53 39.63
CA SER A 331 -5.93 7.93 38.78
C SER A 331 -5.95 8.56 37.37
N THR A 332 -4.78 8.86 36.80
CA THR A 332 -4.65 9.69 35.59
C THR A 332 -4.13 8.94 34.35
N VAL A 333 -3.44 7.80 34.52
CA VAL A 333 -2.93 6.97 33.40
C VAL A 333 -3.50 5.55 33.48
N PRO A 334 -3.65 4.82 32.35
CA PRO A 334 -4.18 3.45 32.36
C PRO A 334 -3.33 2.45 33.15
N ASP A 335 -2.06 2.31 32.78
CA ASP A 335 -1.07 1.46 33.44
C ASP A 335 0.26 2.23 33.51
N SER A 336 0.75 2.50 34.72
CA SER A 336 1.99 3.25 34.92
C SER A 336 3.22 2.57 34.34
N THR A 337 3.20 1.26 34.09
CA THR A 337 4.35 0.54 33.51
C THR A 337 4.40 0.60 31.98
N HIS A 338 3.28 0.93 31.32
CA HIS A 338 3.11 0.94 29.87
C HIS A 338 2.32 2.16 29.39
N VAL A 339 2.76 3.37 29.75
CA VAL A 339 2.08 4.61 29.36
C VAL A 339 2.42 4.97 27.92
N THR A 340 1.44 5.02 27.02
CA THR A 340 1.67 5.45 25.63
C THR A 340 1.85 6.96 25.51
N VAL A 341 2.33 7.43 24.35
CA VAL A 341 2.39 8.87 24.07
C VAL A 341 1.00 9.51 24.13
N ALA A 342 -0.04 8.82 23.65
CA ALA A 342 -1.41 9.31 23.72
C ALA A 342 -1.92 9.39 25.17
N ASP A 343 -1.65 8.37 25.98
CA ASP A 343 -2.02 8.37 27.40
C ASP A 343 -1.35 9.52 28.14
N PHE A 344 -0.04 9.73 27.93
CA PHE A 344 0.69 10.81 28.59
C PHE A 344 0.28 12.19 28.06
N ALA A 345 0.06 12.35 26.76
CA ALA A 345 -0.41 13.59 26.16
C ALA A 345 -1.80 14.00 26.67
N SER A 346 -2.67 13.03 26.93
CA SER A 346 -4.02 13.28 27.47
C SER A 346 -4.03 13.96 28.84
N LEU A 347 -2.90 13.90 29.57
CA LEU A 347 -2.74 14.57 30.86
C LEU A 347 -2.63 16.09 30.73
N PHE A 348 -2.30 16.60 29.55
CA PHE A 348 -2.08 18.03 29.30
C PHE A 348 -3.32 18.67 28.65
N SER A 349 -3.81 19.74 29.27
CA SER A 349 -4.82 20.61 28.69
C SER A 349 -4.32 22.05 28.74
N SER A 350 -3.97 22.60 27.58
CA SER A 350 -3.38 23.94 27.47
C SER A 350 -3.66 24.55 26.10
N PRO A 351 -4.06 25.84 26.01
CA PRO A 351 -4.12 26.56 24.75
C PRO A 351 -2.74 27.04 24.26
N ASN A 352 -1.69 26.91 25.09
CA ASN A 352 -0.37 27.52 24.86
C ASN A 352 0.67 26.56 24.29
N PHE A 353 0.43 25.25 24.39
CA PHE A 353 1.28 24.22 23.81
C PHE A 353 0.47 22.94 23.54
N SER A 354 0.94 22.10 22.62
CA SER A 354 0.43 20.76 22.35
C SER A 354 1.45 19.70 22.77
N VAL A 355 0.94 18.52 23.11
CA VAL A 355 1.73 17.33 23.45
C VAL A 355 1.24 16.18 22.57
N GLY A 356 2.15 15.44 21.97
CA GLY A 356 1.78 14.35 21.06
C GLY A 356 2.97 13.52 20.63
N ALA A 357 2.76 12.63 19.65
CA ALA A 357 3.83 11.86 19.03
C ALA A 357 4.41 12.63 17.84
N ASP A 358 5.73 12.55 17.66
CA ASP A 358 6.36 12.91 16.39
C ASP A 358 6.14 11.82 15.32
N GLY A 359 6.59 12.07 14.09
CA GLY A 359 6.50 11.09 12.99
C GLY A 359 7.30 9.79 13.20
N ALA A 360 8.06 9.68 14.28
CA ALA A 360 8.80 8.49 14.69
C ALA A 360 8.25 7.85 15.99
N GLY A 361 7.09 8.30 16.48
CA GLY A 361 6.43 7.77 17.68
C GLY A 361 7.03 8.24 19.02
N ARG A 362 7.85 9.29 19.02
CA ARG A 362 8.49 9.85 20.22
C ARG A 362 7.65 10.98 20.81
N LEU A 363 7.70 11.17 22.13
CA LEU A 363 6.97 12.25 22.80
C LEU A 363 7.51 13.63 22.38
N GLN A 364 6.60 14.53 22.01
CA GLN A 364 6.89 15.86 21.52
C GLN A 364 6.02 16.91 22.21
N PHE A 365 6.65 18.00 22.66
CA PHE A 365 5.99 19.20 23.19
C PHE A 365 6.22 20.38 22.24
N ILE A 366 5.18 21.10 21.83
CA ILE A 366 5.28 22.21 20.86
C ILE A 366 4.46 23.41 21.35
N THR A 367 5.00 24.62 21.31
CA THR A 367 4.23 25.84 21.62
C THR A 367 3.19 26.15 20.53
N THR A 368 2.01 26.63 20.91
CA THR A 368 0.98 27.03 19.93
C THR A 368 1.32 28.36 19.23
N ALA A 369 2.11 29.22 19.88
CA ALA A 369 2.65 30.44 19.30
C ALA A 369 4.09 30.22 18.77
N PRO A 370 4.43 30.73 17.57
CA PRO A 370 5.81 30.73 17.06
C PRO A 370 6.58 32.04 17.36
N GLY A 371 7.92 32.02 17.37
CA GLY A 371 8.75 33.25 17.40
C GLY A 371 10.08 33.15 18.15
N ALA A 372 11.01 34.09 17.86
CA ALA A 372 12.37 34.17 18.45
C ALA A 372 12.39 34.23 19.98
N GLY A 373 11.32 34.83 20.53
CA GLY A 373 11.16 35.03 21.96
C GLY A 373 10.31 33.96 22.61
N VAL A 374 9.76 32.99 21.87
CA VAL A 374 8.95 31.91 22.44
C VAL A 374 9.86 30.81 22.96
N THR A 375 9.62 30.31 24.16
CA THR A 375 10.37 29.20 24.75
C THR A 375 9.39 28.20 25.33
N ILE A 376 9.75 26.92 25.26
CA ILE A 376 9.12 25.86 26.05
C ILE A 376 10.16 25.26 26.98
N LYS A 377 9.79 25.10 28.24
CA LYS A 377 10.62 24.56 29.30
C LYS A 377 9.90 23.41 29.98
N LEU A 378 10.60 22.28 30.15
CA LEU A 378 10.14 21.11 30.90
C LEU A 378 10.97 21.02 32.19
N ASP A 379 10.31 21.01 33.34
CA ASP A 379 10.94 20.83 34.64
C ASP A 379 10.37 19.60 35.36
N GLU A 380 11.24 18.67 35.77
CA GLU A 380 10.85 17.59 36.68
C GLU A 380 10.59 18.15 38.08
N VAL A 381 9.50 17.73 38.72
CA VAL A 381 9.16 18.16 40.08
C VAL A 381 9.04 16.93 41.00
N PRO A 382 9.85 16.80 42.08
CA PRO A 382 11.06 17.58 42.37
C PRO A 382 12.19 17.30 41.35
N PRO A 383 13.13 18.24 41.15
CA PRO A 383 14.24 18.06 40.22
C PRO A 383 15.06 16.81 40.52
N GLY A 384 15.36 16.00 39.49
CA GLY A 384 16.20 14.81 39.62
C GLY A 384 15.43 13.55 40.06
N ASN A 385 14.10 13.55 39.96
CA ASN A 385 13.28 12.34 40.15
C ASN A 385 13.40 11.34 38.97
N GLY A 386 14.06 11.75 37.88
CA GLY A 386 14.38 10.94 36.71
C GLY A 386 13.21 10.74 35.75
N LEU A 387 12.17 11.57 35.82
CA LEU A 387 11.00 11.50 34.95
C LEU A 387 11.36 11.77 33.49
N LEU A 388 12.07 12.84 33.17
CA LEU A 388 12.54 13.15 31.81
C LEU A 388 13.46 12.07 31.27
N GLN A 389 14.28 11.44 32.12
CA GLN A 389 15.08 10.28 31.73
C GLN A 389 14.20 9.10 31.29
N ARG A 390 13.14 8.78 32.04
CA ARG A 390 12.19 7.69 31.68
C ARG A 390 11.35 8.02 30.45
N LEU A 391 11.12 9.30 30.18
CA LEU A 391 10.53 9.80 28.92
C LEU A 391 11.55 9.84 27.76
N GLY A 392 12.83 9.52 28.02
CA GLY A 392 13.88 9.36 27.02
C GLY A 392 14.72 10.60 26.72
N PHE A 393 14.60 11.68 27.49
CA PHE A 393 15.36 12.93 27.28
C PHE A 393 16.75 12.95 27.93
N GLY A 394 17.24 11.81 28.41
CA GLY A 394 18.52 11.69 29.11
C GLY A 394 18.45 12.10 30.59
N ALA A 395 19.59 12.02 31.30
CA ALA A 395 19.68 12.32 32.73
C ALA A 395 19.77 13.84 32.99
N VAL A 396 18.67 14.55 32.74
CA VAL A 396 18.52 16.00 32.93
C VAL A 396 17.29 16.32 33.77
N SER A 397 17.34 17.36 34.61
CA SER A 397 16.21 17.79 35.44
C SER A 397 15.38 18.93 34.81
N THR A 398 15.94 19.60 33.81
CA THR A 398 15.32 20.73 33.10
C THR A 398 15.74 20.70 31.63
N LEU A 399 14.77 20.91 30.73
CA LEU A 399 15.00 21.12 29.30
C LEU A 399 14.39 22.43 28.88
N THR A 400 15.13 23.24 28.13
CA THR A 400 14.64 24.50 27.58
C THR A 400 14.92 24.52 26.09
N GLN A 401 13.90 24.80 25.29
CA GLN A 401 14.05 25.05 23.86
C GLN A 401 13.49 26.43 23.51
N ASN A 402 14.23 27.14 22.66
CA ASN A 402 13.81 28.41 22.11
C ASN A 402 13.18 28.20 20.72
N GLY A 403 12.13 28.96 20.43
CA GLY A 403 11.59 29.16 19.10
C GLY A 403 12.56 30.01 18.28
N THR A 404 12.52 29.84 16.96
CA THR A 404 13.44 30.55 16.06
C THR A 404 12.83 31.87 15.58
N ALA A 405 13.68 32.88 15.39
CA ALA A 405 13.27 34.16 14.84
C ALA A 405 12.73 34.05 13.41
N ALA A 406 11.84 34.98 13.06
CA ALA A 406 11.51 35.23 11.67
C ALA A 406 12.76 35.81 10.98
N ILE A 407 13.24 35.14 9.93
CA ILE A 407 14.32 35.63 9.07
C ILE A 407 13.85 36.95 8.44
N PRO A 408 14.66 38.03 8.41
CA PRO A 408 14.31 39.25 7.69
C PRO A 408 14.07 38.96 6.20
N SER A 409 12.89 39.40 5.78
CA SER A 409 12.34 39.56 4.44
C SER A 409 13.36 40.04 3.41
N THR A 410 13.56 39.25 2.35
CA THR A 410 13.91 39.69 1.00
C THR A 410 14.99 40.78 0.83
N LEU A 411 16.17 40.42 0.30
CA LEU A 411 17.20 41.38 -0.11
C LEU A 411 17.21 41.59 -1.63
N THR A 412 17.29 42.84 -2.08
CA THR A 412 17.45 43.14 -3.51
C THR A 412 18.91 43.02 -3.92
N ILE A 413 19.18 42.20 -4.93
CA ILE A 413 20.47 42.02 -5.59
C ILE A 413 20.85 43.33 -6.27
N THR A 414 21.97 43.92 -5.90
CA THR A 414 22.50 45.13 -6.56
C THR A 414 23.41 44.78 -7.73
N SER A 415 24.13 43.67 -7.65
CA SER A 415 24.97 43.14 -8.72
C SER A 415 25.17 41.64 -8.57
N TYR A 416 25.53 40.97 -9.67
CA TYR A 416 25.96 39.57 -9.67
C TYR A 416 27.21 39.39 -10.53
N ASP A 417 27.96 38.33 -10.27
CA ASP A 417 29.09 37.89 -11.06
C ASP A 417 28.99 36.38 -11.33
N ALA A 418 28.87 36.03 -12.61
CA ALA A 418 28.78 34.65 -13.07
C ALA A 418 30.11 33.88 -12.97
N GLN A 419 31.26 34.55 -12.91
CA GLN A 419 32.56 33.88 -12.82
C GLN A 419 32.85 33.40 -11.40
N SER A 420 32.54 34.23 -10.41
CA SER A 420 32.71 33.91 -8.98
C SER A 420 31.48 33.29 -8.33
N ASN A 421 30.37 33.14 -9.07
CA ASN A 421 29.05 32.77 -8.57
C ASN A 421 28.62 33.60 -7.35
N SER A 422 28.85 34.91 -7.39
CA SER A 422 28.52 35.80 -6.28
C SER A 422 27.39 36.76 -6.61
N ILE A 423 26.65 37.14 -5.57
CA ILE A 423 25.67 38.22 -5.62
C ILE A 423 25.94 39.18 -4.48
N SER A 424 25.69 40.47 -4.74
CA SER A 424 25.92 41.55 -3.79
C SER A 424 24.63 42.31 -3.49
N PHE A 425 24.58 42.92 -2.31
CA PHE A 425 23.45 43.68 -1.80
C PHE A 425 23.87 45.09 -1.34
N GLY A 426 22.94 46.03 -1.30
CA GLY A 426 23.20 47.38 -0.79
C GLY A 426 23.45 47.41 0.74
N THR A 427 22.77 46.52 1.47
CA THR A 427 22.83 46.37 2.93
C THR A 427 23.46 45.03 3.33
N ALA A 428 23.91 44.92 4.57
CA ALA A 428 24.38 43.63 5.12
C ALA A 428 23.21 42.63 5.24
N ILE A 429 23.52 41.33 5.19
CA ILE A 429 22.52 40.24 5.22
C ILE A 429 21.68 40.23 6.51
N GLY A 430 22.25 40.70 7.63
CA GLY A 430 21.54 40.86 8.89
C GLY A 430 21.52 39.61 9.77
N GLU A 431 21.71 38.41 9.19
CA GLU A 431 21.85 37.13 9.90
C GLU A 431 22.95 36.24 9.31
N ALA A 432 23.50 35.34 10.13
CA ALA A 432 24.47 34.35 9.66
C ALA A 432 23.76 33.23 8.88
N LEU A 433 24.38 32.79 7.79
CA LEU A 433 23.89 31.73 6.90
C LEU A 433 24.91 30.59 6.84
N GLU A 434 24.48 29.34 6.97
CA GLU A 434 25.38 28.18 6.88
C GLU A 434 25.36 27.54 5.47
N SER A 435 26.49 26.99 5.02
CA SER A 435 26.58 26.27 3.73
C SER A 435 25.79 24.95 3.67
N SER A 436 25.44 24.39 4.83
CA SER A 436 24.56 23.22 5.00
C SER A 436 23.11 23.52 4.65
N ASP A 437 22.68 24.78 4.76
CA ASP A 437 21.32 25.23 4.49
C ASP A 437 21.09 25.49 2.98
N ILE A 438 19.81 25.40 2.56
CA ILE A 438 19.37 25.72 1.19
C ILE A 438 18.68 27.08 1.22
N TYR A 439 19.22 28.08 0.50
CA TYR A 439 18.78 29.47 0.62
C TYR A 439 18.40 30.10 -0.73
N GLY A 440 17.27 30.80 -0.73
CA GLY A 440 16.96 31.79 -1.77
C GLY A 440 15.87 31.31 -2.70
N ILE A 441 14.60 31.64 -2.46
CA ILE A 441 13.62 31.78 -3.55
C ILE A 441 13.84 33.17 -4.13
N VAL A 442 14.31 33.24 -5.38
CA VAL A 442 14.49 34.51 -6.08
C VAL A 442 13.25 34.87 -6.88
N THR A 443 12.80 36.12 -6.72
CA THR A 443 11.68 36.69 -7.45
C THR A 443 12.11 37.91 -8.26
N ALA A 444 11.56 38.04 -9.47
CA ALA A 444 11.63 39.29 -10.22
C ALA A 444 10.93 40.42 -9.41
N ALA A 445 11.46 41.64 -9.50
CA ALA A 445 11.18 42.81 -8.66
C ALA A 445 9.71 43.33 -8.62
N SER A 446 8.72 42.54 -8.98
CA SER A 446 7.30 42.94 -9.00
C SER A 446 6.31 41.79 -8.78
N ILE A 447 6.74 40.53 -8.68
CA ILE A 447 5.84 39.38 -8.50
C ILE A 447 6.28 38.63 -7.25
N LYS A 448 5.53 38.77 -6.16
CA LYS A 448 5.71 37.91 -4.99
C LYS A 448 5.45 36.46 -5.43
N PRO A 449 6.27 35.49 -5.00
CA PRO A 449 6.06 34.11 -5.40
C PRO A 449 4.72 33.67 -4.82
N ASP A 450 3.73 33.47 -5.68
CA ASP A 450 2.46 32.94 -5.24
C ASP A 450 2.65 31.45 -5.06
N ALA A 451 2.67 31.00 -3.81
CA ALA A 451 2.69 29.60 -3.45
C ALA A 451 1.56 28.82 -4.17
N ASN A 452 0.51 29.52 -4.63
CA ASN A 452 -0.62 28.97 -5.38
C ASN A 452 -0.47 29.04 -6.91
N LYS A 453 0.73 29.25 -7.48
CA LYS A 453 0.90 29.37 -8.95
C LYS A 453 2.08 28.61 -9.58
N GLY A 454 2.75 27.68 -8.87
CA GLY A 454 3.69 26.73 -9.50
C GLY A 454 3.05 25.37 -9.81
N PRO A 455 3.78 24.45 -10.49
CA PRO A 455 3.27 23.11 -10.82
C PRO A 455 2.95 22.33 -9.55
N GLN A 456 1.88 21.54 -9.61
CA GLN A 456 1.45 20.67 -8.53
C GLN A 456 1.69 19.23 -8.94
N PHE A 457 2.49 18.52 -8.16
CA PHE A 457 2.71 17.09 -8.28
C PHE A 457 1.73 16.40 -7.34
N PHE A 458 1.14 15.32 -7.82
CA PHE A 458 0.25 14.47 -7.07
C PHE A 458 0.82 13.07 -7.09
N ALA A 459 0.72 12.35 -5.98
CA ALA A 459 0.92 10.91 -6.03
C ALA A 459 -0.02 10.30 -7.06
N ARG A 460 0.50 9.36 -7.87
CA ARG A 460 -0.28 8.76 -8.96
C ARG A 460 -1.59 8.14 -8.46
N THR A 461 -1.54 7.56 -7.26
CA THR A 461 -2.67 6.93 -6.59
C THR A 461 -2.62 7.25 -5.11
N PRO A 462 -3.77 7.24 -4.40
CA PRO A 462 -3.77 7.37 -2.95
C PRO A 462 -2.89 6.33 -2.25
N GLY A 463 -2.40 6.72 -1.08
CA GLY A 463 -1.73 5.80 -0.17
C GLY A 463 -0.62 6.43 0.68
N SER A 464 -0.37 5.86 1.85
CA SER A 464 0.69 6.15 2.83
C SER A 464 2.09 6.11 2.21
N TRP A 465 2.30 5.30 1.16
CA TRP A 465 3.54 5.30 0.38
C TRP A 465 3.90 6.68 -0.16
N SER A 466 2.91 7.52 -0.40
CA SER A 466 3.06 8.84 -0.97
C SER A 466 3.73 9.84 -0.02
N GLU A 467 3.84 9.53 1.27
CA GLU A 467 4.65 10.29 2.26
C GLU A 467 6.15 10.18 1.99
N SER A 468 6.57 9.07 1.38
CA SER A 468 7.96 8.80 1.03
C SER A 468 8.33 9.33 -0.34
N LEU A 469 7.39 9.91 -1.09
CA LEU A 469 7.70 10.52 -2.38
C LEU A 469 8.60 11.73 -2.21
N ARG A 470 9.59 11.85 -3.10
CA ARG A 470 10.42 13.04 -3.27
C ARG A 470 10.47 13.38 -4.74
N VAL A 471 10.22 14.65 -5.06
CA VAL A 471 10.44 15.18 -6.41
C VAL A 471 11.60 16.14 -6.35
N GLN A 472 12.56 15.93 -7.23
CA GLN A 472 13.71 16.76 -7.40
C GLN A 472 13.67 17.36 -8.80
N ILE A 473 13.74 18.68 -8.89
CA ILE A 473 13.80 19.40 -10.16
C ILE A 473 15.14 20.11 -10.23
N ALA A 474 15.87 19.89 -11.32
CA ALA A 474 17.17 20.50 -11.60
C ALA A 474 17.19 21.02 -13.04
N ASN A 475 18.06 21.96 -13.37
CA ASN A 475 18.31 22.27 -14.78
C ASN A 475 19.05 21.11 -15.45
N SER A 476 18.78 20.94 -16.75
CA SER A 476 19.56 20.03 -17.58
C SER A 476 20.91 20.65 -17.92
N ASP A 477 22.00 19.88 -17.79
CA ASP A 477 23.38 20.33 -18.00
C ASP A 477 23.77 20.43 -19.49
N ARG A 478 23.06 21.29 -20.24
CA ARG A 478 23.41 21.59 -21.64
C ARG A 478 24.52 22.63 -21.71
N GLN A 479 25.50 22.39 -22.58
CA GLN A 479 26.57 23.36 -22.81
C GLN A 479 26.05 24.63 -23.49
N ALA A 480 26.54 25.78 -23.01
CA ALA A 480 26.27 27.06 -23.62
C ALA A 480 27.02 27.19 -24.95
N VAL A 481 26.37 27.79 -25.93
CA VAL A 481 26.89 27.98 -27.29
C VAL A 481 27.35 29.41 -27.46
N PRO A 482 28.62 29.67 -27.83
CA PRO A 482 29.11 31.02 -28.11
C PRO A 482 28.35 31.70 -29.25
N ILE A 483 28.02 32.97 -29.04
CA ILE A 483 27.49 33.87 -30.08
C ILE A 483 28.67 34.44 -30.86
N LEU A 484 28.60 34.35 -32.18
CA LEU A 484 29.68 34.74 -33.10
C LEU A 484 29.39 36.07 -33.79
N GLY A 485 30.43 36.85 -34.01
CA GLY A 485 30.40 38.06 -34.81
C GLY A 485 31.73 38.82 -34.73
N THR A 486 31.96 39.71 -35.67
CA THR A 486 33.17 40.57 -35.71
C THR A 486 32.89 42.01 -35.31
N ALA A 487 31.61 42.37 -35.13
CA ALA A 487 31.15 43.69 -34.69
C ALA A 487 30.14 43.54 -33.56
N VAL A 488 29.92 44.63 -32.81
CA VAL A 488 28.87 44.70 -31.79
C VAL A 488 27.50 44.53 -32.45
N ILE A 489 26.73 43.56 -31.97
CA ILE A 489 25.34 43.34 -32.37
C ILE A 489 24.47 44.31 -31.55
N ALA A 490 23.67 45.12 -32.24
CA ALA A 490 22.86 46.14 -31.60
C ALA A 490 21.81 45.55 -30.63
N LEU A 491 21.39 46.37 -29.66
CA LEU A 491 20.18 46.15 -28.88
C LEU A 491 18.98 45.90 -29.81
N GLY A 492 18.08 44.99 -29.45
CA GLY A 492 16.89 44.69 -30.23
C GLY A 492 17.12 43.75 -31.42
N ALA A 493 18.24 43.02 -31.45
CA ALA A 493 18.51 42.04 -32.48
C ALA A 493 17.59 40.82 -32.33
N THR A 494 17.05 40.34 -33.44
CA THR A 494 16.21 39.12 -33.50
C THR A 494 16.95 37.93 -34.09
N LYS A 495 18.11 38.14 -34.71
CA LYS A 495 18.89 37.08 -35.34
C LYS A 495 20.31 37.03 -34.80
N LEU A 496 20.75 35.84 -34.38
CA LEU A 496 22.05 35.63 -33.76
C LEU A 496 22.80 34.50 -34.46
N LYS A 497 24.04 34.76 -34.87
CA LYS A 497 24.92 33.71 -35.38
C LYS A 497 25.62 33.03 -34.22
N VAL A 498 25.67 31.71 -34.22
CA VAL A 498 26.22 30.91 -33.12
C VAL A 498 27.26 29.91 -33.60
N GLN A 499 28.08 29.39 -32.69
CA GLN A 499 29.15 28.45 -33.02
C GLN A 499 28.61 27.15 -33.65
N ASN A 500 27.53 26.61 -33.08
CA ASN A 500 26.82 25.43 -33.55
C ASN A 500 25.33 25.51 -33.15
N VAL A 501 24.48 24.66 -33.72
CA VAL A 501 23.04 24.61 -33.38
C VAL A 501 22.61 23.25 -32.82
N SER A 502 23.56 22.34 -32.57
CA SER A 502 23.28 20.93 -32.25
C SER A 502 22.55 20.73 -30.92
N SER A 503 22.71 21.65 -29.97
CA SER A 503 22.03 21.63 -28.67
C SER A 503 20.73 22.45 -28.64
N LEU A 504 20.36 23.10 -29.75
CA LEU A 504 19.27 24.06 -29.87
C LEU A 504 18.13 23.51 -30.74
N TYR A 505 16.89 23.96 -30.49
CA TYR A 505 15.71 23.55 -31.26
C TYR A 505 14.68 24.68 -31.33
N VAL A 506 13.85 24.66 -32.38
CA VAL A 506 12.76 25.63 -32.53
C VAL A 506 11.73 25.43 -31.41
N GLY A 507 11.32 26.53 -30.79
CA GLY A 507 10.44 26.55 -29.62
C GLY A 507 11.18 26.49 -28.27
N ALA A 508 12.49 26.26 -28.26
CA ALA A 508 13.29 26.24 -27.03
C ALA A 508 13.28 27.59 -26.32
N ALA A 509 13.05 27.56 -25.01
CA ALA A 509 13.41 28.66 -24.14
C ALA A 509 14.95 28.72 -24.02
N VAL A 510 15.53 29.90 -24.18
CA VAL A 510 16.98 30.12 -24.11
C VAL A 510 17.34 31.33 -23.26
N GLU A 511 18.45 31.24 -22.55
CA GLU A 511 19.08 32.37 -21.87
C GLU A 511 20.27 32.83 -22.71
N ILE A 512 20.35 34.14 -22.91
CA ILE A 512 21.53 34.80 -23.48
C ILE A 512 22.29 35.43 -22.33
N ASP A 513 23.57 35.05 -22.20
CA ASP A 513 24.54 35.69 -21.32
C ASP A 513 25.39 36.65 -22.16
N TYR A 514 25.30 37.96 -21.88
CA TYR A 514 25.91 39.00 -22.71
C TYR A 514 27.40 39.22 -22.44
N SER A 515 27.91 38.81 -21.27
CA SER A 515 29.34 38.92 -20.85
C SER A 515 29.56 38.60 -19.37
N GLY A 516 28.77 37.71 -18.77
CA GLY A 516 28.87 37.31 -17.35
C GLY A 516 28.29 38.30 -16.34
N THR A 517 27.77 39.44 -16.82
CA THR A 517 27.25 40.55 -15.99
C THR A 517 25.82 40.98 -16.34
N ALA A 518 25.32 40.60 -17.52
CA ALA A 518 23.94 40.85 -17.96
C ALA A 518 23.37 39.61 -18.68
N ARG A 519 22.07 39.35 -18.49
CA ARG A 519 21.35 38.18 -19.04
C ARG A 519 19.96 38.54 -19.52
N SER A 520 19.40 37.74 -20.43
CA SER A 520 17.98 37.81 -20.80
C SER A 520 17.45 36.50 -21.38
N ASN A 521 16.15 36.28 -21.23
CA ASN A 521 15.46 35.09 -21.70
C ASN A 521 14.73 35.35 -23.02
N HIS A 522 14.79 34.37 -23.91
CA HIS A 522 14.18 34.40 -25.23
C HIS A 522 13.61 33.03 -25.60
N GLN A 523 12.81 32.99 -26.65
CA GLN A 523 12.39 31.76 -27.32
C GLN A 523 13.01 31.72 -28.72
N ILE A 524 13.54 30.56 -29.11
CA ILE A 524 13.94 30.33 -30.50
C ILE A 524 12.69 30.15 -31.35
N THR A 525 12.48 31.02 -32.32
CA THR A 525 11.35 30.93 -33.26
C THR A 525 11.73 30.25 -34.57
N ASP A 526 13.01 30.24 -34.93
CA ASP A 526 13.52 29.57 -36.13
C ASP A 526 15.03 29.27 -36.01
N ILE A 527 15.51 28.23 -36.73
CA ILE A 527 16.93 27.86 -36.81
C ILE A 527 17.31 27.56 -38.26
N ASP A 528 18.24 28.35 -38.80
CA ASP A 528 18.93 28.03 -40.04
C ASP A 528 20.23 27.26 -39.72
N SER A 529 20.19 25.95 -39.92
CA SER A 529 21.32 25.05 -39.67
C SER A 529 22.47 25.24 -40.66
N GLY A 530 22.20 25.70 -41.89
CA GLY A 530 23.22 25.94 -42.91
C GLY A 530 24.07 27.17 -42.60
N THR A 531 23.44 28.24 -42.10
CA THR A 531 24.13 29.48 -41.73
C THR A 531 24.50 29.57 -40.25
N ARG A 532 24.03 28.63 -39.42
CA ARG A 532 24.14 28.62 -37.94
C ARG A 532 23.53 29.88 -37.32
N GLN A 533 22.37 30.26 -37.81
CA GLN A 533 21.67 31.46 -37.39
C GLN A 533 20.39 31.09 -36.64
N LEU A 534 20.20 31.68 -35.46
CA LEU A 534 19.00 31.57 -34.65
C LEU A 534 18.12 32.79 -34.89
N THR A 535 16.82 32.60 -34.96
CA THR A 535 15.83 33.68 -34.81
C THR A 535 15.19 33.57 -33.43
N ILE A 536 15.13 34.68 -32.69
CA ILE A 536 14.64 34.73 -31.32
C ILE A 536 13.51 35.75 -31.13
N SER A 537 12.67 35.50 -30.14
CA SER A 537 11.62 36.42 -29.67
C SER A 537 11.48 36.34 -28.13
N PRO A 538 11.32 37.46 -27.40
CA PRO A 538 11.46 38.84 -27.87
C PRO A 538 12.90 39.14 -28.36
N PRO A 539 13.16 40.30 -29.01
CA PRO A 539 14.52 40.69 -29.42
C PRO A 539 15.48 40.88 -28.22
N THR A 540 16.79 40.94 -28.47
CA THR A 540 17.80 41.13 -27.40
C THR A 540 17.55 42.40 -26.57
N THR A 541 17.78 42.31 -25.26
CA THR A 541 17.57 43.41 -24.30
C THR A 541 18.85 44.21 -24.01
N ASN A 542 20.00 43.75 -24.50
CA ASN A 542 21.28 44.47 -24.46
C ASN A 542 22.01 44.32 -25.81
N ALA A 543 22.99 45.19 -26.05
CA ALA A 543 23.94 44.99 -27.14
C ALA A 543 24.87 43.81 -26.82
N ILE A 544 25.22 43.00 -27.83
CA ILE A 544 26.12 41.85 -27.67
C ILE A 544 27.46 42.22 -28.28
N ASN A 545 28.56 42.06 -27.51
CA ASN A 545 29.92 42.13 -28.03
C ASN A 545 30.50 40.72 -28.16
N PRO A 546 30.48 40.09 -29.35
CA PRO A 546 30.95 38.71 -29.53
C PRO A 546 32.44 38.50 -29.22
N SER A 547 33.24 39.58 -29.21
CA SER A 547 34.65 39.57 -28.81
C SER A 547 34.90 39.89 -27.34
N GLY A 548 33.83 40.06 -26.55
CA GLY A 548 33.92 40.32 -25.11
C GLY A 548 34.56 39.16 -24.34
N THR A 549 35.13 39.47 -23.19
CA THR A 549 35.63 38.47 -22.22
C THR A 549 34.85 38.63 -20.92
N PRO A 550 34.05 37.63 -20.48
CA PRO A 550 33.78 36.36 -21.15
C PRO A 550 32.94 36.49 -22.43
N THR A 551 33.11 35.53 -23.35
CA THR A 551 32.39 35.50 -24.63
C THR A 551 30.88 35.34 -24.40
N PRO A 552 30.02 36.11 -25.09
CA PRO A 552 28.58 35.96 -24.96
C PRO A 552 28.12 34.57 -25.42
N THR A 553 27.13 34.01 -24.72
CA THR A 553 26.63 32.66 -25.01
C THR A 553 25.11 32.61 -25.03
N VAL A 554 24.57 31.63 -25.76
CA VAL A 554 23.17 31.22 -25.69
C VAL A 554 23.07 29.79 -25.19
N ARG A 555 22.11 29.49 -24.32
CA ARG A 555 21.90 28.14 -23.78
C ARG A 555 20.42 27.81 -23.66
N THR A 556 20.05 26.54 -23.84
CA THR A 556 18.68 26.07 -23.59
C THR A 556 18.36 26.04 -22.11
N LEU A 557 17.12 26.38 -21.80
CA LEU A 557 16.56 26.43 -20.45
C LEU A 557 15.67 25.20 -20.22
N GLU A 558 16.30 24.04 -20.14
CA GLU A 558 15.67 22.74 -19.92
C GLU A 558 15.81 22.28 -18.46
N ILE A 559 14.92 21.38 -18.02
CA ILE A 559 14.96 20.77 -16.69
C ILE A 559 15.02 19.26 -16.73
N ASP A 560 15.67 18.70 -15.71
CA ASP A 560 15.59 17.30 -15.34
C ASP A 560 14.65 17.18 -14.12
N VAL A 561 13.71 16.23 -14.17
CA VAL A 561 12.81 15.90 -13.07
C VAL A 561 13.12 14.48 -12.62
N ILE A 562 13.47 14.35 -11.34
CA ILE A 562 13.79 13.08 -10.69
C ILE A 562 12.71 12.83 -9.65
N VAL A 563 11.97 11.74 -9.79
CA VAL A 563 10.93 11.32 -8.85
C VAL A 563 11.42 10.06 -8.15
N SER A 564 11.42 10.07 -6.82
CA SER A 564 11.90 8.94 -6.02
C SER A 564 10.97 8.64 -4.87
N ASP A 565 10.99 7.40 -4.41
CA ASP A 565 10.33 6.94 -3.20
C ASP A 565 11.43 6.54 -2.20
N THR A 566 11.60 7.34 -1.14
CA THR A 566 12.68 7.18 -0.16
C THR A 566 12.46 6.03 0.82
N SER A 567 11.34 5.31 0.74
CA SER A 567 11.10 4.13 1.58
C SER A 567 11.94 2.91 1.19
N GLY A 568 12.74 3.01 0.12
CA GLY A 568 13.62 1.94 -0.37
C GLY A 568 12.90 0.88 -1.22
N ALA A 569 11.61 1.09 -1.51
CA ALA A 569 10.75 0.11 -2.18
C ALA A 569 10.59 0.31 -3.70
N ALA A 570 10.98 1.45 -4.28
CA ALA A 570 10.70 1.80 -5.69
C ALA A 570 11.95 2.15 -6.51
N PRO A 571 11.85 2.03 -7.85
CA PRO A 571 12.80 2.65 -8.76
C PRO A 571 12.64 4.18 -8.77
N THR A 572 13.76 4.90 -8.87
CA THR A 572 13.79 6.33 -9.19
C THR A 572 13.43 6.54 -10.66
N GLU A 573 12.47 7.42 -10.95
CA GLU A 573 12.11 7.85 -12.30
C GLU A 573 12.88 9.13 -12.65
N ILE A 574 13.58 9.15 -13.78
CA ILE A 574 14.40 10.28 -14.21
C ILE A 574 13.95 10.73 -15.58
N TYR A 575 13.53 11.98 -15.68
CA TYR A 575 13.12 12.67 -16.89
C TYR A 575 14.15 13.74 -17.20
N ARG A 576 14.82 13.68 -18.35
CA ARG A 576 15.88 14.63 -18.69
C ARG A 576 15.50 15.55 -19.84
N GLY A 577 16.01 16.78 -19.80
CA GLY A 577 15.89 17.73 -20.90
C GLY A 577 14.46 18.16 -21.22
N LEU A 578 13.60 18.24 -20.20
CA LEU A 578 12.20 18.66 -20.37
C LEU A 578 12.10 20.18 -20.54
N SER A 579 11.07 20.60 -21.27
CA SER A 579 10.76 22.00 -21.55
C SER A 579 9.65 22.53 -20.63
N TRP A 580 9.84 23.74 -20.12
CA TRP A 580 8.77 24.52 -19.45
C TRP A 580 7.74 25.10 -20.42
N ASN A 581 8.11 25.27 -21.68
CA ASN A 581 7.30 25.93 -22.69
C ASN A 581 6.21 24.98 -23.22
N GLN A 582 4.94 25.34 -23.02
CA GLN A 582 3.78 24.62 -23.57
C GLN A 582 3.64 24.85 -25.09
N SER A 583 4.08 26.01 -25.59
CA SER A 583 4.02 26.41 -27.01
C SER A 583 5.17 25.86 -27.86
N ALA A 584 5.89 24.83 -27.40
CA ALA A 584 6.86 24.10 -28.22
C ALA A 584 6.10 23.18 -29.20
N VAL A 585 5.49 23.78 -30.22
CA VAL A 585 4.50 23.16 -31.15
C VAL A 585 5.09 22.04 -32.04
N ALA A 586 6.37 21.68 -31.90
CA ALA A 586 6.98 20.58 -32.65
C ALA A 586 7.06 19.25 -31.87
N ASP A 587 7.06 19.26 -30.53
CA ASP A 587 7.21 18.03 -29.73
C ASP A 587 6.56 18.19 -28.34
N VAL A 588 5.23 18.07 -28.29
CA VAL A 588 4.43 18.10 -27.05
C VAL A 588 4.95 17.10 -26.00
N ARG A 589 5.66 16.04 -26.41
CA ARG A 589 6.23 15.04 -25.49
C ARG A 589 7.40 15.57 -24.67
N ARG A 590 8.02 16.71 -25.05
CA ARG A 590 9.10 17.35 -24.27
C ARG A 590 8.58 18.28 -23.18
N HIS A 591 7.33 18.70 -23.25
CA HIS A 591 6.74 19.50 -22.17
C HIS A 591 6.72 18.67 -20.88
N TYR A 592 7.21 19.22 -19.77
CA TYR A 592 7.42 18.45 -18.54
C TYR A 592 6.14 17.72 -18.08
N ALA A 593 4.98 18.40 -18.11
CA ALA A 593 3.72 17.78 -17.68
C ALA A 593 3.31 16.64 -18.61
N SER A 594 3.45 16.80 -19.93
CA SER A 594 3.12 15.76 -20.91
C SER A 594 4.08 14.57 -20.82
N ALA A 595 5.38 14.81 -20.66
CA ALA A 595 6.40 13.77 -20.50
C ALA A 595 6.15 12.92 -19.25
N ILE A 596 5.90 13.59 -18.11
CA ILE A 596 5.67 12.92 -16.84
C ILE A 596 4.32 12.20 -16.86
N ASN A 597 3.23 12.88 -17.23
CA ASN A 597 1.88 12.30 -17.15
C ASN A 597 1.66 11.11 -18.09
N SER A 598 2.44 11.02 -19.18
CA SER A 598 2.37 9.89 -20.13
C SER A 598 3.13 8.65 -19.70
N SER A 599 4.01 8.72 -18.69
CA SER A 599 4.94 7.62 -18.40
C SER A 599 5.24 7.37 -16.91
N SER A 600 4.99 8.35 -16.04
CA SER A 600 5.26 8.26 -14.60
C SER A 600 4.30 7.32 -13.91
N ARG A 601 4.86 6.45 -13.06
CA ARG A 601 4.11 5.52 -12.19
C ARG A 601 3.97 6.06 -10.77
N LEU A 602 4.78 7.05 -10.41
CA LEU A 602 4.84 7.60 -9.06
C LEU A 602 4.03 8.88 -8.91
N VAL A 603 4.04 9.75 -9.92
CA VAL A 603 3.38 11.05 -9.85
C VAL A 603 2.57 11.39 -11.10
N TRP A 604 1.61 12.27 -10.91
CA TRP A 604 0.97 13.06 -11.96
C TRP A 604 1.23 14.54 -11.68
N VAL A 605 1.26 15.36 -12.72
CA VAL A 605 1.60 16.78 -12.61
C VAL A 605 0.53 17.64 -13.25
N GLN A 606 -0.01 18.55 -12.45
CA GLN A 606 -0.83 19.65 -12.92
C GLN A 606 0.05 20.88 -13.16
N PRO A 607 0.04 21.46 -14.38
CA PRO A 607 0.61 22.77 -14.60
C PRO A 607 -0.19 23.85 -13.84
N PRO A 608 0.41 24.99 -13.48
CA PRO A 608 -0.25 26.03 -12.69
C PRO A 608 -1.50 26.63 -13.37
N GLY A 609 -2.61 26.74 -12.63
CA GLY A 609 -3.97 26.95 -13.15
C GLY A 609 -4.48 28.38 -13.32
N VAL A 610 -3.69 29.34 -13.82
CA VAL A 610 -4.30 30.53 -14.44
C VAL A 610 -4.73 30.17 -15.85
N GLY A 611 -5.98 30.47 -16.22
CA GLY A 611 -6.52 30.23 -17.55
C GLY A 611 -5.50 30.62 -18.63
N LEU A 612 -5.38 29.76 -19.64
CA LEU A 612 -4.46 29.95 -20.76
C LEU A 612 -4.43 31.43 -21.16
N PRO A 613 -3.27 32.11 -21.13
CA PRO A 613 -3.13 33.26 -22.00
C PRO A 613 -3.51 32.75 -23.39
N SER A 614 -4.51 33.37 -24.02
CA SER A 614 -4.65 33.32 -25.47
C SER A 614 -3.27 33.51 -26.09
N PRO A 615 -2.96 32.93 -27.27
CA PRO A 615 -1.64 33.02 -27.89
C PRO A 615 -1.13 34.46 -27.79
N LEU A 616 -0.07 34.63 -27.01
CA LEU A 616 0.47 35.92 -26.55
C LEU A 616 0.48 36.92 -27.71
N SER A 617 -0.45 37.87 -27.68
CA SER A 617 -0.37 39.08 -28.49
C SER A 617 0.89 39.81 -28.03
N GLY A 618 1.85 39.96 -28.94
CA GLY A 618 3.21 40.37 -28.62
C GLY A 618 3.29 41.64 -27.77
N SER A 619 3.83 41.50 -26.57
CA SER A 619 4.62 42.51 -25.82
C SER A 619 4.82 42.11 -24.36
N GLU A 620 4.12 41.09 -23.85
CA GLU A 620 4.39 40.57 -22.50
C GLU A 620 5.65 39.71 -22.54
N ASN A 621 6.70 40.23 -21.90
CA ASN A 621 7.99 39.56 -21.77
C ASN A 621 7.79 38.10 -21.38
N PHE A 622 8.46 37.20 -22.10
CA PHE A 622 8.62 35.80 -21.74
C PHE A 622 9.37 35.71 -20.40
N THR A 623 8.69 35.94 -19.28
CA THR A 623 9.20 35.72 -17.94
C THR A 623 9.20 34.23 -17.72
N LEU A 624 10.31 33.59 -18.08
CA LEU A 624 10.67 32.27 -17.59
C LEU A 624 11.00 32.38 -16.09
N ASP A 625 9.99 32.73 -15.30
CA ASP A 625 10.04 32.68 -13.85
C ASP A 625 10.22 31.19 -13.50
N THR A 626 11.19 30.83 -12.65
CA THR A 626 11.33 29.51 -11.99
C THR A 626 12.23 28.40 -12.60
N GLN A 627 13.38 28.71 -13.22
CA GLN A 627 14.41 27.70 -13.59
C GLN A 627 15.32 27.26 -12.40
N PRO A 628 15.42 25.98 -12.01
CA PRO A 628 16.28 25.54 -10.88
C PRO A 628 17.76 25.39 -11.24
N THR A 629 18.71 26.06 -10.56
CA THR A 629 20.12 26.08 -11.01
C THR A 629 21.09 25.27 -10.12
N THR A 630 21.60 24.15 -10.69
CA THR A 630 22.71 23.19 -10.34
C THR A 630 23.44 23.30 -8.97
N LEU A 631 23.99 22.26 -8.33
CA LEU A 631 24.45 20.92 -8.75
C LEU A 631 23.69 19.75 -8.05
N ASP A 632 22.77 20.04 -7.15
CA ASP A 632 21.87 19.05 -6.54
C ASP A 632 20.47 19.66 -6.61
N GLY A 633 19.61 19.16 -7.52
CA GLY A 633 18.22 19.63 -7.62
C GLY A 633 17.53 19.65 -6.26
N PHE A 634 16.52 20.50 -6.09
CA PHE A 634 15.87 20.69 -4.80
C PHE A 634 14.97 19.48 -4.47
N PRO A 635 15.27 18.66 -3.45
CA PRO A 635 14.40 17.56 -3.06
C PRO A 635 13.20 18.12 -2.33
N MET A 636 12.02 17.98 -2.92
CA MET A 636 10.77 18.41 -2.33
C MET A 636 10.00 17.21 -1.79
N SER A 637 9.52 17.35 -0.56
CA SER A 637 8.58 16.41 0.08
C SER A 637 7.14 16.93 -0.07
N PRO A 638 6.13 16.03 -0.12
CA PRO A 638 4.73 16.42 -0.18
C PRO A 638 4.36 17.50 0.83
N THR A 639 3.64 18.51 0.36
CA THR A 639 3.07 19.59 1.16
C THR A 639 1.80 19.17 1.88
N THR A 640 1.05 18.23 1.30
CA THR A 640 -0.07 17.55 1.94
C THR A 640 0.19 16.06 1.89
N ILE A 641 0.16 15.42 3.04
CA ILE A 641 0.25 13.96 3.15
C ILE A 641 -1.09 13.38 2.66
N GLY A 642 -1.02 12.38 1.79
CA GLY A 642 -2.20 11.66 1.33
C GLY A 642 -2.76 10.80 2.46
N SER A 643 -4.08 10.69 2.53
CA SER A 643 -4.73 9.83 3.53
C SER A 643 -4.88 8.40 3.03
N GLU A 644 -4.69 7.44 3.95
CA GLU A 644 -5.30 6.11 3.88
C GLU A 644 -6.28 5.96 5.04
N THR A 645 -7.50 6.45 4.86
CA THR A 645 -8.59 6.23 5.83
C THR A 645 -9.44 5.08 5.32
N PHE A 646 -8.81 3.91 5.20
CA PHE A 646 -9.47 2.75 4.63
C PHE A 646 -10.56 2.24 5.58
N VAL A 647 -11.82 2.36 5.17
CA VAL A 647 -12.94 1.70 5.80
C VAL A 647 -13.21 0.44 4.99
N ASP A 648 -13.17 -0.73 5.63
CA ASP A 648 -13.39 -2.00 4.94
C ASP A 648 -14.86 -2.19 4.59
N LEU A 649 -15.27 -1.51 3.53
CA LEU A 649 -16.61 -1.60 2.98
C LEU A 649 -16.61 -2.65 1.89
N ASP A 650 -17.50 -3.63 2.01
CA ASP A 650 -17.70 -4.69 1.02
C ASP A 650 -17.90 -4.12 -0.39
N ASP A 651 -18.62 -3.01 -0.52
CA ASP A 651 -18.88 -2.33 -1.80
C ASP A 651 -17.60 -1.91 -2.53
N THR A 652 -16.56 -1.49 -1.79
CA THR A 652 -15.25 -1.14 -2.36
C THR A 652 -14.56 -2.37 -2.95
N TRP A 653 -14.75 -3.54 -2.34
CA TRP A 653 -14.17 -4.81 -2.81
C TRP A 653 -14.93 -5.39 -4.00
N VAL A 654 -16.26 -5.34 -3.96
CA VAL A 654 -17.09 -5.72 -5.11
C VAL A 654 -16.76 -4.81 -6.30
N GLY A 655 -16.72 -3.50 -6.06
CA GLY A 655 -16.47 -2.48 -7.07
C GLY A 655 -17.70 -2.16 -7.92
N THR A 656 -17.53 -1.27 -8.89
CA THR A 656 -18.59 -0.83 -9.80
C THR A 656 -18.24 -1.18 -11.24
N ASP A 657 -19.23 -1.62 -12.02
CA ASP A 657 -19.12 -1.79 -13.47
C ASP A 657 -19.60 -0.53 -14.20
N ASN A 658 -18.68 0.40 -14.47
CA ASN A 658 -18.96 1.59 -15.29
C ASN A 658 -18.67 1.39 -16.78
N GLY A 659 -18.60 0.13 -17.23
CA GLY A 659 -18.26 -0.23 -18.61
C GLY A 659 -16.76 -0.47 -18.84
N PRO A 660 -16.38 -0.81 -20.09
CA PRO A 660 -15.01 -1.20 -20.45
C PRO A 660 -13.96 -0.15 -20.08
N GLY A 661 -12.93 -0.58 -19.36
CA GLY A 661 -11.80 0.26 -18.91
C GLY A 661 -12.12 1.11 -17.69
N ALA A 662 -13.33 1.07 -17.14
CA ALA A 662 -13.78 1.90 -16.02
C ALA A 662 -14.32 1.07 -14.83
N ARG A 663 -14.01 -0.22 -14.78
CA ARG A 663 -14.43 -1.13 -13.72
C ARG A 663 -13.47 -1.13 -12.54
N SER A 664 -13.98 -1.20 -11.32
CA SER A 664 -13.19 -1.25 -10.08
C SER A 664 -13.38 -2.57 -9.31
N GLY A 665 -12.62 -2.80 -8.23
CA GLY A 665 -12.79 -3.97 -7.36
C GLY A 665 -12.75 -5.32 -8.09
N ILE A 666 -13.59 -6.27 -7.67
CA ILE A 666 -13.81 -7.57 -8.32
C ILE A 666 -14.37 -7.39 -9.74
N GLU A 667 -15.23 -6.41 -9.96
CA GLU A 667 -15.81 -6.08 -11.28
C GLU A 667 -14.72 -5.84 -12.34
N SER A 668 -13.58 -5.25 -11.97
CA SER A 668 -12.45 -5.04 -12.86
C SER A 668 -11.85 -6.31 -13.47
N LEU A 669 -11.97 -7.45 -12.79
CA LEU A 669 -11.47 -8.72 -13.29
C LEU A 669 -12.23 -9.20 -14.53
N LYS A 670 -13.45 -8.74 -14.79
CA LYS A 670 -14.24 -9.14 -15.97
C LYS A 670 -13.47 -8.90 -17.27
N GLU A 671 -12.59 -7.91 -17.31
CA GLU A 671 -11.77 -7.55 -18.47
C GLU A 671 -10.66 -8.57 -18.78
N ILE A 672 -10.32 -9.43 -17.81
CA ILE A 672 -9.23 -10.39 -17.92
C ILE A 672 -9.78 -11.78 -18.29
N SER A 673 -10.07 -11.99 -19.57
CA SER A 673 -10.63 -13.26 -20.09
C SER A 673 -9.75 -14.49 -19.83
N GLU A 674 -8.45 -14.31 -19.62
CA GLU A 674 -7.50 -15.39 -19.37
C GLU A 674 -7.35 -15.80 -17.90
N ALA A 675 -7.94 -15.06 -16.94
CA ALA A 675 -7.90 -15.41 -15.53
C ALA A 675 -8.75 -16.66 -15.29
N ARG A 676 -8.13 -17.74 -14.79
CA ARG A 676 -8.80 -19.03 -14.52
C ARG A 676 -8.99 -19.32 -13.05
N ILE A 677 -8.19 -18.69 -12.21
CA ILE A 677 -8.26 -18.78 -10.76
C ILE A 677 -8.48 -17.36 -10.26
N ILE A 678 -9.51 -17.13 -9.46
CA ILE A 678 -9.74 -15.82 -8.84
C ILE A 678 -9.82 -15.93 -7.32
N ALA A 679 -9.25 -14.95 -6.62
CA ALA A 679 -9.26 -14.92 -5.16
C ALA A 679 -9.21 -13.48 -4.62
N SER A 680 -9.82 -13.29 -3.45
CA SER A 680 -9.70 -12.09 -2.62
C SER A 680 -9.11 -12.51 -1.27
N PRO A 681 -7.78 -12.47 -1.11
CA PRO A 681 -7.12 -13.13 0.02
C PRO A 681 -7.54 -12.58 1.38
N GLY A 682 -7.99 -13.47 2.26
CA GLY A 682 -8.40 -13.15 3.63
C GLY A 682 -9.79 -12.53 3.75
N LYS A 683 -10.55 -12.42 2.65
CA LYS A 683 -11.91 -11.88 2.67
C LYS A 683 -12.97 -12.97 2.82
N THR A 684 -13.71 -12.86 3.91
CA THR A 684 -14.75 -13.81 4.32
C THR A 684 -16.13 -13.20 4.44
N SER A 685 -16.30 -11.93 4.06
CA SER A 685 -17.65 -11.37 3.93
C SER A 685 -18.44 -12.13 2.86
N ALA A 686 -19.69 -12.44 3.18
CA ALA A 686 -20.60 -13.09 2.26
C ALA A 686 -20.78 -12.27 0.96
N THR A 687 -20.84 -10.95 1.06
CA THR A 687 -20.97 -10.04 -0.08
C THR A 687 -19.82 -10.21 -1.07
N ILE A 688 -18.58 -10.21 -0.55
CA ILE A 688 -17.36 -10.30 -1.36
C ILE A 688 -17.23 -11.69 -1.98
N GLN A 689 -17.47 -12.75 -1.20
CA GLN A 689 -17.37 -14.13 -1.70
C GLN A 689 -18.46 -14.44 -2.74
N LEU A 690 -19.68 -13.94 -2.56
CA LEU A 690 -20.74 -14.04 -3.57
C LEU A 690 -20.40 -13.29 -4.85
N ALA A 691 -19.73 -12.13 -4.78
CA ALA A 691 -19.28 -11.41 -5.97
C ALA A 691 -18.24 -12.22 -6.77
N LEU A 692 -17.28 -12.88 -6.10
CA LEU A 692 -16.34 -13.81 -6.75
C LEU A 692 -17.08 -14.99 -7.40
N ILE A 693 -17.99 -15.63 -6.67
CA ILE A 693 -18.79 -16.76 -7.18
C ILE A 693 -19.60 -16.33 -8.40
N SER A 694 -20.38 -15.26 -8.28
CA SER A 694 -21.26 -14.77 -9.34
C SER A 694 -20.48 -14.46 -10.61
N GLN A 695 -19.29 -13.87 -10.48
CA GLN A 695 -18.45 -13.62 -11.64
C GLN A 695 -17.97 -14.92 -12.30
N CYS A 696 -17.55 -15.92 -11.53
CA CYS A 696 -17.17 -17.22 -12.08
C CYS A 696 -18.33 -17.93 -12.77
N GLU A 697 -19.54 -17.86 -12.23
CA GLU A 697 -20.73 -18.48 -12.83
C GLU A 697 -21.16 -17.79 -14.12
N LEU A 698 -21.17 -16.46 -14.13
CA LEU A 698 -21.57 -15.66 -15.29
C LEU A 698 -20.55 -15.76 -16.43
N LEU A 699 -19.25 -15.70 -16.12
CA LEU A 699 -18.20 -15.77 -17.13
C LEU A 699 -17.74 -17.20 -17.44
N ARG A 700 -18.16 -18.19 -16.64
CA ARG A 700 -17.92 -19.66 -16.70
C ARG A 700 -16.46 -20.10 -16.61
N TYR A 701 -15.60 -19.44 -17.34
CA TYR A 701 -14.23 -19.80 -17.65
C TYR A 701 -13.22 -19.62 -16.51
N ARG A 702 -13.70 -19.58 -15.27
CA ARG A 702 -12.96 -19.17 -14.07
C ARG A 702 -13.41 -19.97 -12.85
N PHE A 703 -12.55 -20.08 -11.86
CA PHE A 703 -12.81 -20.80 -10.62
C PHE A 703 -12.37 -19.97 -9.40
N ALA A 704 -13.25 -19.80 -8.42
CA ALA A 704 -12.97 -19.03 -7.23
C ALA A 704 -12.35 -19.88 -6.11
N ILE A 705 -11.35 -19.32 -5.43
CA ILE A 705 -10.80 -19.90 -4.20
C ILE A 705 -11.22 -19.00 -3.04
N LEU A 706 -11.99 -19.57 -2.11
CA LEU A 706 -12.53 -18.87 -0.95
C LEU A 706 -11.76 -19.28 0.31
N ASP A 707 -11.39 -18.28 1.10
CA ASP A 707 -10.82 -18.48 2.42
C ASP A 707 -11.93 -18.66 3.45
N GLY A 708 -11.71 -19.57 4.40
CA GLY A 708 -12.52 -19.63 5.60
C GLY A 708 -12.17 -18.54 6.61
N GLU A 709 -13.05 -18.33 7.59
CA GLU A 709 -12.80 -17.39 8.69
C GLU A 709 -11.50 -17.76 9.43
N ARG A 710 -10.65 -16.75 9.68
CA ARG A 710 -9.40 -16.90 10.43
C ARG A 710 -9.65 -17.42 11.83
N ASP A 711 -10.67 -16.86 12.47
CA ASP A 711 -11.09 -17.11 13.85
C ASP A 711 -12.58 -17.45 13.88
N PRO A 712 -13.00 -18.65 13.44
CA PRO A 712 -14.40 -19.05 13.46
C PRO A 712 -14.95 -18.96 14.88
N ALA A 713 -16.18 -18.49 15.06
CA ALA A 713 -16.76 -18.27 16.39
C ALA A 713 -16.63 -19.53 17.28
N GLY A 714 -15.95 -19.37 18.43
CA GLY A 714 -15.67 -20.44 19.39
C GLY A 714 -14.74 -21.56 18.89
N GLY A 715 -14.03 -21.36 17.77
CA GLY A 715 -13.20 -22.39 17.13
C GLY A 715 -13.98 -23.60 16.63
N SER A 716 -15.31 -23.48 16.50
CA SER A 716 -16.19 -24.62 16.33
C SER A 716 -16.32 -25.09 14.88
N ILE A 717 -16.49 -26.39 14.69
CA ILE A 717 -16.86 -26.99 13.39
C ILE A 717 -18.17 -26.35 12.87
N THR A 718 -19.10 -26.05 13.77
CA THR A 718 -20.41 -25.48 13.43
C THR A 718 -20.28 -24.11 12.77
N SER A 719 -19.43 -23.22 13.27
CA SER A 719 -19.25 -21.89 12.65
C SER A 719 -18.64 -21.98 11.25
N ILE A 720 -17.65 -22.86 11.07
CA ILE A 720 -17.08 -23.16 9.74
C ILE A 720 -18.17 -23.65 8.78
N LEU A 721 -19.03 -24.57 9.23
CA LEU A 721 -20.14 -25.08 8.42
C LEU A 721 -21.20 -24.03 8.14
N THR A 722 -21.53 -23.17 9.10
CA THR A 722 -22.48 -22.06 8.91
C THR A 722 -22.01 -21.14 7.79
N HIS A 723 -20.74 -20.70 7.84
CA HIS A 723 -20.17 -19.85 6.80
C HIS A 723 -20.13 -20.56 5.44
N ARG A 724 -19.66 -21.82 5.40
CA ARG A 724 -19.63 -22.60 4.16
C ARG A 724 -21.02 -22.79 3.55
N ASN A 725 -22.05 -23.02 4.36
CA ASN A 725 -23.40 -23.36 3.90
C ASN A 725 -24.13 -22.17 3.26
N LEU A 726 -23.54 -20.97 3.25
CA LEU A 726 -24.05 -19.82 2.51
C LEU A 726 -23.99 -20.01 0.99
N TYR A 727 -23.22 -20.99 0.50
CA TYR A 727 -22.93 -21.17 -0.92
C TYR A 727 -23.26 -22.58 -1.39
N ASP A 728 -23.82 -22.69 -2.60
CA ASP A 728 -23.91 -23.96 -3.34
C ASP A 728 -23.54 -23.70 -4.81
N THR A 729 -22.28 -23.97 -5.14
CA THR A 729 -21.77 -23.75 -6.50
C THR A 729 -20.63 -24.72 -6.80
N SER A 730 -20.53 -25.14 -8.05
CA SER A 730 -19.39 -25.92 -8.50
C SER A 730 -18.21 -25.05 -8.91
N PHE A 731 -18.39 -23.74 -9.11
CA PHE A 731 -17.34 -22.81 -9.58
C PHE A 731 -16.43 -22.25 -8.47
N ALA A 732 -16.54 -22.76 -7.26
CA ALA A 732 -15.72 -22.33 -6.14
C ALA A 732 -15.31 -23.50 -5.22
N ALA A 733 -14.20 -23.31 -4.50
CA ALA A 733 -13.75 -24.18 -3.43
C ALA A 733 -13.44 -23.38 -2.17
N TYR A 734 -13.77 -23.95 -1.02
CA TYR A 734 -13.58 -23.35 0.29
C TYR A 734 -12.46 -24.05 1.06
N TYR A 735 -11.55 -23.27 1.65
CA TYR A 735 -10.36 -23.78 2.32
C TYR A 735 -10.24 -23.32 3.77
N GLN A 736 -9.81 -24.25 4.64
CA GLN A 736 -9.52 -24.01 6.06
C GLN A 736 -8.35 -24.91 6.50
N PRO A 737 -7.61 -24.64 7.57
CA PRO A 737 -7.42 -23.36 8.26
C PRO A 737 -6.55 -22.40 7.45
N TRP A 738 -6.32 -21.21 8.02
CA TRP A 738 -5.22 -20.32 7.67
C TRP A 738 -3.87 -20.97 8.01
N VAL A 739 -2.82 -20.56 7.30
CA VAL A 739 -1.45 -21.07 7.48
C VAL A 739 -0.61 -20.16 8.35
N THR A 740 0.40 -20.72 8.99
CA THR A 740 1.31 -20.01 9.89
C THR A 740 2.66 -19.79 9.20
N VAL A 741 3.18 -18.56 9.27
CA VAL A 741 4.48 -18.14 8.72
C VAL A 741 5.29 -17.37 9.76
N LYS A 742 6.61 -17.27 9.52
CA LYS A 742 7.51 -16.42 10.31
C LYS A 742 7.89 -15.17 9.50
N VAL A 743 7.49 -14.00 9.97
CA VAL A 743 7.79 -12.69 9.37
C VAL A 743 8.46 -11.83 10.43
N ASP A 744 9.65 -11.31 10.13
CA ASP A 744 10.45 -10.48 11.04
C ASP A 744 10.66 -11.10 12.43
N GLY A 745 10.85 -12.42 12.46
CA GLY A 745 11.03 -13.19 13.68
C GLY A 745 9.73 -13.55 14.41
N GLN A 746 8.59 -12.96 14.02
CA GLN A 746 7.28 -13.16 14.64
C GLN A 746 6.43 -14.17 13.89
N THR A 747 5.64 -14.93 14.64
CA THR A 747 4.64 -15.84 14.07
C THR A 747 3.43 -15.03 13.59
N ARG A 748 3.02 -15.25 12.34
CA ARG A 748 1.89 -14.58 11.69
C ARG A 748 1.02 -15.58 10.95
N TYR A 749 -0.25 -15.23 10.73
CA TYR A 749 -1.20 -16.06 10.01
C TYR A 749 -1.53 -15.45 8.66
N LEU A 750 -1.60 -16.28 7.63
CA LEU A 750 -1.93 -15.87 6.27
C LEU A 750 -3.10 -16.70 5.73
N PRO A 751 -3.96 -16.09 4.91
CA PRO A 751 -5.02 -16.80 4.22
C PRO A 751 -4.45 -17.83 3.26
N SER A 752 -5.23 -18.87 3.01
CA SER A 752 -4.80 -20.05 2.27
C SER A 752 -4.88 -19.83 0.75
N SER A 753 -5.78 -18.96 0.28
CA SER A 753 -6.08 -18.74 -1.14
C SER A 753 -4.86 -18.47 -2.04
N GLY A 754 -3.88 -17.69 -1.58
CA GLY A 754 -2.63 -17.46 -2.31
C GLY A 754 -1.81 -18.74 -2.51
N TYR A 755 -1.69 -19.56 -1.46
CA TYR A 755 -1.01 -20.85 -1.51
C TYR A 755 -1.74 -21.82 -2.44
N LEU A 756 -3.07 -21.93 -2.30
CA LEU A 756 -3.87 -22.84 -3.11
C LEU A 756 -3.87 -22.46 -4.58
N ALA A 757 -3.94 -21.18 -4.92
CA ALA A 757 -3.80 -20.73 -6.31
C ALA A 757 -2.45 -21.15 -6.91
N GLY A 758 -1.36 -21.06 -6.13
CA GLY A 758 -0.03 -21.51 -6.55
C GLY A 758 0.03 -23.03 -6.72
N ILE A 759 -0.55 -23.79 -5.79
CA ILE A 759 -0.64 -25.25 -5.84
C ILE A 759 -1.47 -25.71 -7.05
N TYR A 760 -2.60 -25.06 -7.33
CA TYR A 760 -3.40 -25.33 -8.53
C TYR A 760 -2.54 -25.13 -9.78
N ALA A 761 -1.86 -23.99 -9.89
CA ALA A 761 -0.99 -23.69 -11.02
C ALA A 761 0.14 -24.72 -11.16
N ARG A 762 0.78 -25.12 -10.07
CA ARG A 762 1.84 -26.14 -10.07
C ARG A 762 1.34 -27.50 -10.52
N VAL A 763 0.24 -27.98 -9.94
CA VAL A 763 -0.36 -29.27 -10.30
C VAL A 763 -0.78 -29.28 -11.77
N ASP A 764 -1.41 -28.21 -12.25
CA ASP A 764 -1.81 -28.10 -13.65
C ASP A 764 -0.60 -28.17 -14.59
N ASN A 765 0.48 -27.46 -14.27
CA ASN A 765 1.70 -27.43 -15.06
C ASN A 765 2.42 -28.79 -15.07
N ASP A 766 2.45 -29.49 -13.94
CA ASP A 766 3.26 -30.70 -13.76
C ASP A 766 2.49 -31.99 -14.11
N ARG A 767 1.17 -31.99 -13.91
CA ARG A 767 0.31 -33.18 -13.93
C ARG A 767 -0.96 -33.03 -14.76
N GLY A 768 -1.29 -31.81 -15.19
CA GLY A 768 -2.53 -31.50 -15.90
C GLY A 768 -3.71 -31.20 -14.96
N VAL A 769 -4.64 -30.37 -15.44
CA VAL A 769 -5.80 -29.87 -14.67
C VAL A 769 -6.75 -30.96 -14.17
N TRP A 770 -6.70 -32.14 -14.78
CA TRP A 770 -7.50 -33.32 -14.38
C TRP A 770 -6.97 -33.99 -13.10
N LYS A 771 -5.76 -33.65 -12.61
CA LYS A 771 -5.27 -34.11 -11.29
C LYS A 771 -5.85 -33.24 -10.18
N ALA A 772 -6.47 -33.88 -9.19
CA ALA A 772 -6.92 -33.21 -7.97
C ALA A 772 -5.75 -32.47 -7.27
N PRO A 773 -5.91 -31.18 -6.91
CA PRO A 773 -4.89 -30.40 -6.20
C PRO A 773 -4.90 -30.70 -4.69
N ALA A 774 -4.91 -31.99 -4.34
CA ALA A 774 -4.85 -32.50 -2.98
C ALA A 774 -3.71 -33.54 -2.86
N ASN A 775 -3.33 -33.80 -1.61
CA ASN A 775 -2.08 -34.47 -1.23
C ASN A 775 -0.84 -33.73 -1.77
N GLU A 776 -0.93 -32.41 -1.89
CA GLU A 776 0.16 -31.56 -2.36
C GLU A 776 0.79 -30.82 -1.18
N PRO A 777 2.13 -30.74 -1.10
CA PRO A 777 2.80 -30.00 -0.04
C PRO A 777 2.53 -28.49 -0.17
N VAL A 778 2.32 -27.84 0.97
CA VAL A 778 2.26 -26.38 1.05
C VAL A 778 3.68 -25.88 1.31
N LEU A 779 4.24 -25.11 0.39
CA LEU A 779 5.62 -24.63 0.48
C LEU A 779 5.69 -23.32 1.29
N ASN A 780 6.84 -23.11 1.95
CA ASN A 780 7.18 -21.88 2.70
C ASN A 780 6.23 -21.53 3.86
N VAL A 781 5.68 -22.55 4.53
CA VAL A 781 4.89 -22.42 5.76
C VAL A 781 5.57 -23.15 6.92
N ILE A 782 5.29 -22.71 8.16
CA ILE A 782 5.84 -23.32 9.38
C ILE A 782 4.78 -24.04 10.23
N GLY A 783 3.50 -23.87 9.92
CA GLY A 783 2.41 -24.41 10.73
C GLY A 783 1.04 -24.10 10.14
N LEU A 784 0.02 -24.46 10.90
CA LEU A 784 -1.38 -24.13 10.65
C LEU A 784 -1.94 -23.38 11.86
N LYS A 785 -2.91 -22.49 11.65
CA LYS A 785 -3.56 -21.78 12.77
C LYS A 785 -4.37 -22.72 13.65
N THR A 786 -5.05 -23.69 13.04
CA THR A 786 -5.88 -24.67 13.76
C THR A 786 -5.56 -26.07 13.28
N HIS A 787 -5.31 -26.99 14.21
CA HIS A 787 -5.11 -28.39 13.87
C HIS A 787 -6.44 -29.13 13.93
N PHE A 788 -6.81 -29.81 12.84
CA PHE A 788 -7.99 -30.64 12.78
C PHE A 788 -7.62 -32.13 12.86
N THR A 789 -8.38 -32.85 13.66
CA THR A 789 -8.36 -34.31 13.75
C THR A 789 -9.10 -34.94 12.58
N THR A 790 -8.94 -36.26 12.41
CA THR A 790 -9.66 -37.00 11.36
C THR A 790 -11.17 -37.02 11.60
N GLY A 791 -11.63 -37.15 12.85
CA GLY A 791 -13.06 -37.13 13.16
C GLY A 791 -13.73 -35.79 12.82
N GLU A 792 -13.03 -34.68 13.00
CA GLU A 792 -13.53 -33.36 12.60
C GLU A 792 -13.54 -33.19 11.08
N GLN A 793 -12.51 -33.73 10.40
CA GLN A 793 -12.49 -33.79 8.94
C GLN A 793 -13.67 -34.60 8.38
N ASP A 794 -14.07 -35.69 9.04
CA ASP A 794 -15.20 -36.52 8.63
C ASP A 794 -16.53 -35.75 8.66
N LEU A 795 -16.62 -34.67 9.45
CA LEU A 795 -17.78 -33.77 9.48
C LEU A 795 -17.69 -32.67 8.43
N LEU A 796 -16.48 -32.15 8.18
CA LEU A 796 -16.23 -31.01 7.30
C LEU A 796 -16.17 -31.39 5.81
N ASN A 797 -15.48 -32.48 5.49
CA ASN A 797 -15.24 -32.91 4.11
C ASN A 797 -16.53 -33.26 3.34
N PRO A 798 -17.56 -33.94 3.90
CA PRO A 798 -18.87 -34.13 3.26
C PRO A 798 -19.51 -32.85 2.76
N ARG A 799 -19.27 -31.73 3.44
CA ARG A 799 -19.74 -30.41 3.06
C ARG A 799 -18.73 -29.68 2.17
N GLY A 800 -17.71 -30.31 1.60
CA GLY A 800 -16.79 -29.61 0.68
C GLY A 800 -15.92 -28.54 1.33
N VAL A 801 -15.68 -28.63 2.64
CA VAL A 801 -14.64 -27.86 3.32
C VAL A 801 -13.31 -28.58 3.11
N ASN A 802 -12.40 -27.96 2.35
CA ASN A 802 -11.10 -28.55 2.03
C ASN A 802 -10.08 -28.17 3.09
N LEU A 803 -9.63 -29.16 3.86
CA LEU A 803 -8.67 -28.94 4.94
C LEU A 803 -7.22 -28.94 4.43
N THR A 804 -6.41 -28.02 4.92
CA THR A 804 -4.95 -28.18 4.98
C THR A 804 -4.60 -28.85 6.29
N ARG A 805 -3.79 -29.92 6.27
CA ARG A 805 -3.44 -30.71 7.45
C ARG A 805 -1.94 -30.90 7.58
N GLN A 806 -1.48 -31.05 8.81
CA GLN A 806 -0.12 -31.43 9.13
C GLN A 806 -0.06 -32.92 9.43
N PHE A 807 0.89 -33.61 8.80
CA PHE A 807 1.19 -35.02 9.02
C PHE A 807 2.61 -35.18 9.53
N ASP A 808 2.84 -36.13 10.43
CA ASP A 808 4.17 -36.44 10.96
C ASP A 808 5.16 -36.81 9.84
N ILE A 809 4.67 -37.58 8.87
CA ILE A 809 5.40 -37.93 7.66
C ILE A 809 4.70 -37.24 6.49
N GLY A 810 5.44 -36.36 5.80
CA GLY A 810 4.94 -35.65 4.62
C GLY A 810 4.62 -34.17 4.83
N GLY A 811 4.72 -33.65 6.07
CA GLY A 811 4.62 -32.23 6.37
C GLY A 811 3.20 -31.66 6.24
N ILE A 812 3.10 -30.37 5.92
CA ILE A 812 1.83 -29.67 5.74
C ILE A 812 1.34 -29.88 4.31
N ARG A 813 0.12 -30.40 4.17
CA ARG A 813 -0.47 -30.79 2.88
C ARG A 813 -1.91 -30.33 2.75
N VAL A 814 -2.29 -29.99 1.53
CA VAL A 814 -3.71 -29.84 1.16
C VAL A 814 -4.36 -31.22 1.16
N TRP A 815 -5.47 -31.38 1.86
CA TRP A 815 -6.08 -32.68 2.14
C TRP A 815 -7.59 -32.71 1.82
N GLY A 816 -8.00 -31.94 0.81
CA GLY A 816 -9.34 -31.93 0.23
C GLY A 816 -9.35 -31.36 -1.19
N ALA A 817 -10.25 -31.84 -2.05
CA ALA A 817 -10.39 -31.40 -3.44
C ALA A 817 -11.87 -31.34 -3.90
N ARG A 818 -12.78 -30.93 -3.02
CA ARG A 818 -14.20 -30.81 -3.28
C ARG A 818 -14.60 -29.37 -3.60
N THR A 819 -15.55 -29.21 -4.51
CA THR A 819 -16.21 -27.93 -4.79
C THR A 819 -17.27 -27.64 -3.70
N LEU A 820 -17.92 -26.48 -3.78
CA LEU A 820 -19.05 -26.15 -2.92
C LEU A 820 -20.38 -26.76 -3.40
N SER A 821 -20.37 -27.55 -4.47
CA SER A 821 -21.59 -28.04 -5.10
C SER A 821 -22.20 -29.22 -4.36
N SER A 822 -23.53 -29.23 -4.29
CA SER A 822 -24.33 -30.40 -3.93
C SER A 822 -24.46 -31.44 -5.05
N ASP A 823 -24.15 -31.07 -6.31
CA ASP A 823 -24.21 -31.97 -7.47
C ASP A 823 -23.04 -32.98 -7.46
N PRO A 824 -23.33 -34.30 -7.39
CA PRO A 824 -22.30 -35.33 -7.33
C PRO A 824 -21.41 -35.41 -8.58
N ASP A 825 -21.87 -34.95 -9.75
CA ASP A 825 -21.10 -35.06 -11.00
C ASP A 825 -19.97 -34.04 -11.09
N VAL A 826 -20.11 -32.93 -10.37
CA VAL A 826 -19.14 -31.81 -10.34
C VAL A 826 -18.63 -31.53 -8.94
N LYS A 827 -18.73 -32.54 -8.08
CA LYS A 827 -18.27 -32.57 -6.69
C LYS A 827 -16.78 -32.26 -6.54
N TYR A 828 -15.94 -32.62 -7.51
CA TYR A 828 -14.49 -32.49 -7.40
C TYR A 828 -13.92 -31.32 -8.20
N ILE A 829 -12.95 -30.65 -7.61
CA ILE A 829 -12.29 -29.45 -8.16
C ILE A 829 -11.66 -29.76 -9.52
N ASN A 830 -10.91 -30.86 -9.64
CA ASN A 830 -10.28 -31.23 -10.91
C ASN A 830 -11.30 -31.56 -12.01
N VAL A 831 -12.47 -32.10 -11.65
CA VAL A 831 -13.53 -32.37 -12.62
C VAL A 831 -14.11 -31.06 -13.15
N ARG A 832 -14.50 -30.14 -12.26
CA ARG A 832 -15.01 -28.82 -12.70
C ARG A 832 -13.97 -28.03 -13.47
N ARG A 833 -12.71 -27.97 -12.99
CA ARG A 833 -11.64 -27.24 -13.68
C ARG A 833 -11.28 -27.86 -15.04
N MET A 834 -11.39 -29.18 -15.19
CA MET A 834 -11.26 -29.85 -16.48
C MET A 834 -12.40 -29.47 -17.43
N LEU A 835 -13.65 -29.40 -16.98
CA LEU A 835 -14.77 -28.90 -17.79
C LEU A 835 -14.52 -27.46 -18.25
N ILE A 836 -14.12 -26.57 -17.32
CA ILE A 836 -13.77 -25.18 -17.63
C ILE A 836 -12.67 -25.11 -18.70
N PHE A 837 -11.63 -25.94 -18.58
CA PHE A 837 -10.54 -26.00 -19.56
C PHE A 837 -11.02 -26.46 -20.94
N LEU A 838 -11.83 -27.53 -20.99
CA LEU A 838 -12.37 -28.05 -22.25
C LEU A 838 -13.27 -27.02 -22.94
N GLU A 839 -14.24 -26.47 -22.20
CA GLU A 839 -15.18 -25.47 -22.72
C GLU A 839 -14.44 -24.25 -23.26
N ALA A 840 -13.49 -23.70 -22.49
CA ALA A 840 -12.73 -22.52 -22.90
C ALA A 840 -11.79 -22.78 -24.09
N SER A 841 -11.21 -23.98 -24.17
CA SER A 841 -10.33 -24.36 -25.30
C SER A 841 -11.14 -24.55 -26.58
N ILE A 842 -12.27 -25.25 -26.48
CA ILE A 842 -13.17 -25.48 -27.61
C ILE A 842 -13.71 -24.15 -28.11
N ASP A 843 -14.27 -23.31 -27.24
CA ASP A 843 -14.80 -22.00 -27.60
C ASP A 843 -13.77 -21.13 -28.33
N ARG A 844 -12.55 -21.00 -27.79
CA ARG A 844 -11.46 -20.25 -28.44
C ARG A 844 -11.04 -20.89 -29.77
N GLY A 845 -10.92 -22.21 -29.81
CA GLY A 845 -10.45 -22.96 -30.97
C GLY A 845 -11.46 -23.04 -32.11
N THR A 846 -12.75 -22.85 -31.83
CA THR A 846 -13.84 -22.94 -32.82
C THR A 846 -14.41 -21.59 -33.22
N GLN A 847 -13.81 -20.46 -32.80
CA GLN A 847 -14.24 -19.11 -33.22
C GLN A 847 -14.30 -18.92 -34.75
N TRP A 848 -13.48 -19.67 -35.49
CA TRP A 848 -13.49 -19.62 -36.95
C TRP A 848 -14.79 -20.11 -37.59
N VAL A 849 -15.66 -20.83 -36.87
CA VAL A 849 -16.96 -21.31 -37.37
C VAL A 849 -17.97 -20.17 -37.45
N VAL A 850 -17.77 -19.09 -36.69
CA VAL A 850 -18.68 -17.94 -36.67
C VAL A 850 -18.69 -17.30 -38.07
N PHE A 851 -19.88 -17.14 -38.65
CA PHE A 851 -20.13 -16.64 -40.01
C PHE A 851 -19.66 -17.54 -41.17
N GLU A 852 -19.27 -18.79 -40.91
CA GLU A 852 -19.15 -19.79 -41.98
C GLU A 852 -20.54 -20.23 -42.50
N PRO A 853 -20.67 -20.70 -43.74
CA PRO A 853 -21.91 -21.29 -44.23
C PRO A 853 -22.38 -22.43 -43.30
N ASN A 854 -23.64 -22.35 -42.84
CA ASN A 854 -24.25 -23.40 -42.00
C ASN A 854 -24.66 -24.60 -42.86
N ALA A 855 -23.67 -25.41 -43.24
CA ALA A 855 -23.78 -26.53 -44.17
C ALA A 855 -23.03 -27.76 -43.65
N PRO A 856 -23.35 -28.98 -44.14
CA PRO A 856 -22.72 -30.23 -43.69
C PRO A 856 -21.19 -30.23 -43.68
N GLU A 857 -20.56 -29.54 -44.63
CA GLU A 857 -19.10 -29.43 -44.72
C GLU A 857 -18.51 -28.72 -43.49
N THR A 858 -19.16 -27.66 -43.00
CA THR A 858 -18.76 -26.93 -41.78
C THR A 858 -18.95 -27.79 -40.54
N TRP A 859 -20.03 -28.57 -40.49
CA TRP A 859 -20.33 -29.45 -39.35
C TRP A 859 -19.30 -30.57 -39.21
N VAL A 860 -18.89 -31.19 -40.32
CA VAL A 860 -17.84 -32.22 -40.33
C VAL A 860 -16.51 -31.63 -39.87
N ARG A 861 -16.12 -30.46 -40.39
CA ARG A 861 -14.87 -29.78 -39.99
C ARG A 861 -14.84 -29.43 -38.50
N LEU A 862 -15.96 -28.95 -37.95
CA LEU A 862 -16.09 -28.70 -36.52
C LEU A 862 -15.95 -30.01 -35.73
N THR A 863 -16.67 -31.05 -36.13
CA THR A 863 -16.64 -32.37 -35.49
C THR A 863 -15.22 -32.93 -35.43
N ASP A 864 -14.49 -32.89 -36.55
CA ASP A 864 -13.13 -33.42 -36.65
C ASP A 864 -12.14 -32.63 -35.78
N SER A 865 -12.27 -31.29 -35.77
CA SER A 865 -11.43 -30.39 -34.95
C SER A 865 -11.60 -30.67 -33.45
N VAL A 866 -12.85 -30.75 -32.97
CA VAL A 866 -13.15 -31.06 -31.56
C VAL A 866 -12.74 -32.48 -31.21
N SER A 867 -13.00 -33.46 -32.09
CA SER A 867 -12.64 -34.87 -31.84
C SER A 867 -11.12 -35.05 -31.74
N ALA A 868 -10.34 -34.38 -32.60
CA ALA A 868 -8.88 -34.42 -32.54
C ALA A 868 -8.33 -33.84 -31.23
N PHE A 869 -8.94 -32.76 -30.73
CA PHE A 869 -8.59 -32.18 -29.44
C PHE A 869 -8.89 -33.12 -28.27
N LEU A 870 -10.11 -33.65 -28.20
CA LEU A 870 -10.52 -34.57 -27.13
C LEU A 870 -9.73 -35.88 -27.16
N LEU A 871 -9.35 -36.37 -28.35
CA LEU A 871 -8.45 -37.50 -28.50
C LEU A 871 -7.08 -37.24 -27.87
N THR A 872 -6.56 -36.02 -28.01
CA THR A 872 -5.30 -35.60 -27.37
C THR A 872 -5.44 -35.59 -25.85
N GLN A 873 -6.56 -35.10 -25.32
CA GLN A 873 -6.84 -35.12 -23.88
C GLN A 873 -6.98 -36.54 -23.33
N TRP A 874 -7.65 -37.44 -24.06
CA TRP A 874 -7.76 -38.85 -23.68
C TRP A 874 -6.39 -39.54 -23.66
N ARG A 875 -5.55 -39.33 -24.69
CA ARG A 875 -4.17 -39.86 -24.73
C ARG A 875 -3.31 -39.35 -23.58
N ALA A 876 -3.53 -38.12 -23.12
CA ALA A 876 -2.87 -37.55 -21.94
C ALA A 876 -3.38 -38.13 -20.61
N GLY A 877 -4.43 -38.97 -20.62
CA GLY A 877 -5.03 -39.56 -19.44
C GLY A 877 -6.04 -38.66 -18.72
N ALA A 878 -6.47 -37.57 -19.34
CA ALA A 878 -7.43 -36.64 -18.76
C ALA A 878 -8.88 -37.16 -18.81
N LEU A 879 -9.19 -37.98 -19.80
CA LEU A 879 -10.49 -38.61 -20.00
C LEU A 879 -10.43 -40.11 -19.69
N PHE A 880 -11.48 -40.62 -19.04
CA PHE A 880 -11.60 -42.01 -18.61
C PHE A 880 -12.20 -42.88 -19.72
N GLY A 881 -11.56 -44.02 -20.01
CA GLY A 881 -12.07 -45.00 -20.97
C GLY A 881 -10.92 -45.80 -21.56
N ARG A 882 -11.14 -47.08 -21.87
CA ARG A 882 -10.11 -47.92 -22.53
C ARG A 882 -10.03 -47.64 -24.03
N LYS A 883 -11.07 -47.04 -24.60
CA LYS A 883 -11.16 -46.62 -26.01
C LYS A 883 -11.72 -45.19 -26.10
N PRO A 884 -11.42 -44.42 -27.16
CA PRO A 884 -11.93 -43.06 -27.33
C PRO A 884 -13.45 -42.95 -27.22
N GLU A 885 -14.19 -43.92 -27.78
CA GLU A 885 -15.66 -43.90 -27.83
C GLU A 885 -16.32 -44.11 -26.46
N GLN A 886 -15.56 -44.62 -25.48
CA GLN A 886 -15.98 -44.70 -24.08
C GLN A 886 -15.66 -43.41 -23.32
N ALA A 887 -14.72 -42.61 -23.82
CA ALA A 887 -14.18 -41.43 -23.17
C ALA A 887 -14.87 -40.14 -23.62
N PHE A 888 -15.24 -40.04 -24.90
CA PHE A 888 -15.97 -38.89 -25.41
C PHE A 888 -16.78 -39.21 -26.68
N PHE A 889 -17.73 -38.34 -27.00
CA PHE A 889 -18.37 -38.28 -28.32
C PHE A 889 -18.55 -36.82 -28.75
N VAL A 890 -18.59 -36.61 -30.07
CA VAL A 890 -18.89 -35.32 -30.70
C VAL A 890 -19.92 -35.58 -31.79
N ARG A 891 -21.05 -34.85 -31.76
CA ARG A 891 -22.10 -34.95 -32.78
C ARG A 891 -22.49 -33.55 -33.25
N CYS A 892 -22.35 -33.30 -34.53
CA CYS A 892 -22.79 -32.08 -35.17
C CYS A 892 -23.35 -32.47 -36.55
N ASP A 893 -24.64 -32.77 -36.60
CA ASP A 893 -25.33 -33.22 -37.79
C ASP A 893 -26.84 -32.94 -37.65
N GLU A 894 -27.65 -33.39 -38.60
CA GLU A 894 -29.11 -33.20 -38.56
C GLU A 894 -29.79 -33.89 -37.36
N SER A 895 -29.10 -34.77 -36.61
CA SER A 895 -29.64 -35.34 -35.37
C SER A 895 -29.56 -34.39 -34.18
N THR A 896 -28.72 -33.36 -34.25
CA THR A 896 -28.56 -32.35 -33.18
C THR A 896 -29.26 -31.03 -33.48
N MET A 897 -29.80 -30.85 -34.69
CA MET A 897 -30.39 -29.60 -35.16
C MET A 897 -31.73 -29.85 -35.87
N THR A 898 -32.70 -28.97 -35.65
CA THR A 898 -33.94 -28.93 -36.43
C THR A 898 -33.80 -28.04 -37.66
N ALA A 899 -34.73 -28.14 -38.62
CA ALA A 899 -34.78 -27.20 -39.75
C ALA A 899 -34.92 -25.74 -39.30
N ASP A 900 -35.65 -25.49 -38.20
CA ASP A 900 -35.76 -24.15 -37.60
C ASP A 900 -34.41 -23.66 -37.05
N ASP A 901 -33.63 -24.54 -36.44
CA ASP A 901 -32.28 -24.18 -35.98
C ASP A 901 -31.40 -23.74 -37.15
N ILE A 902 -31.41 -24.51 -38.25
CA ILE A 902 -30.60 -24.20 -39.44
C ILE A 902 -31.05 -22.88 -40.07
N LEU A 903 -32.37 -22.67 -40.24
CA LEU A 903 -32.92 -21.45 -40.83
C LEU A 903 -32.66 -20.19 -39.99
N ASN A 904 -32.57 -20.35 -38.67
CA ASN A 904 -32.20 -19.28 -37.75
C ASN A 904 -30.68 -19.17 -37.52
N GLY A 905 -29.86 -19.88 -38.31
CA GLY A 905 -28.40 -19.84 -38.23
C GLY A 905 -27.81 -20.46 -36.96
N ARG A 906 -28.57 -21.31 -36.24
CA ARG A 906 -28.10 -22.06 -35.08
C ARG A 906 -27.39 -23.33 -35.56
N LEU A 907 -26.18 -23.53 -35.05
CA LEU A 907 -25.37 -24.74 -35.25
C LEU A 907 -25.16 -25.38 -33.87
N ILE A 908 -25.69 -26.59 -33.67
CA ILE A 908 -25.67 -27.27 -32.36
C ILE A 908 -24.73 -28.47 -32.44
N CYS A 909 -23.59 -28.37 -31.76
CA CYS A 909 -22.64 -29.46 -31.57
C CYS A 909 -22.78 -30.04 -30.16
N HIS A 910 -23.17 -31.31 -30.06
CA HIS A 910 -23.33 -32.02 -28.79
C HIS A 910 -22.06 -32.82 -28.47
N ILE A 911 -21.44 -32.48 -27.34
CA ILE A 911 -20.19 -33.08 -26.87
C ILE A 911 -20.42 -33.72 -25.51
N GLY A 912 -20.04 -34.99 -25.37
CA GLY A 912 -20.00 -35.67 -24.08
C GLY A 912 -18.59 -36.11 -23.74
N VAL A 913 -18.20 -36.00 -22.48
CA VAL A 913 -16.86 -36.39 -21.98
C VAL A 913 -16.96 -37.14 -20.65
N ALA A 914 -16.12 -38.15 -20.46
CA ALA A 914 -15.96 -38.89 -19.22
C ALA A 914 -14.65 -38.45 -18.54
N ILE A 915 -14.73 -37.62 -17.50
CA ILE A 915 -13.55 -37.08 -16.80
C ILE A 915 -13.12 -38.02 -15.68
N VAL A 916 -11.80 -38.17 -15.48
CA VAL A 916 -11.23 -38.98 -14.39
C VAL A 916 -11.59 -38.41 -13.01
N ARG A 917 -12.21 -39.25 -12.16
CA ARG A 917 -12.49 -38.92 -10.75
C ARG A 917 -11.33 -39.34 -9.84
N PRO A 918 -11.00 -38.58 -8.79
CA PRO A 918 -9.91 -38.94 -7.87
C PRO A 918 -10.29 -40.12 -6.96
N ALA A 919 -9.29 -40.93 -6.60
CA ALA A 919 -9.42 -41.94 -5.54
C ALA A 919 -9.29 -41.26 -4.17
N GLU A 920 -10.42 -40.88 -3.57
CA GLU A 920 -10.46 -40.21 -2.26
C GLU A 920 -10.38 -41.20 -1.08
N PHE A 921 -10.94 -42.40 -1.23
CA PHE A 921 -10.99 -43.42 -0.18
C PHE A 921 -10.27 -44.69 -0.63
N ILE A 922 -9.30 -45.15 0.18
CA ILE A 922 -8.60 -46.42 -0.02
C ILE A 922 -8.96 -47.32 1.17
N ILE A 923 -9.68 -48.41 0.90
CA ILE A 923 -10.16 -49.35 1.92
C ILE A 923 -9.38 -50.66 1.76
N PHE A 924 -8.46 -50.93 2.70
CA PHE A 924 -7.85 -52.24 2.84
C PHE A 924 -8.74 -53.11 3.73
N ARG A 925 -9.23 -54.23 3.20
CA ARG A 925 -9.92 -55.25 3.98
C ARG A 925 -8.93 -56.37 4.26
N ILE A 926 -8.55 -56.56 5.53
CA ILE A 926 -7.60 -57.58 5.95
C ILE A 926 -8.39 -58.66 6.69
N GLU A 927 -8.30 -59.88 6.19
CA GLU A 927 -8.91 -61.06 6.82
C GLU A 927 -7.81 -61.96 7.39
N GLN A 928 -7.97 -62.37 8.65
CA GLN A 928 -7.11 -63.39 9.25
C GLN A 928 -7.68 -64.76 8.89
N ILE A 929 -7.04 -65.43 7.93
CA ILE A 929 -7.40 -66.80 7.55
C ILE A 929 -6.81 -67.75 8.61
N THR A 930 -7.66 -68.43 9.38
CA THR A 930 -7.25 -69.39 10.44
C THR A 930 -7.06 -70.82 9.96
N ASN A 931 -7.40 -71.13 8.70
CA ASN A 931 -7.09 -72.40 8.04
C ASN A 931 -6.56 -72.16 6.63
N PHE A 932 -5.25 -72.27 6.44
CA PHE A 932 -4.64 -72.46 5.12
C PHE A 932 -4.90 -73.91 4.64
N GLY A 933 -6.18 -74.27 4.48
CA GLY A 933 -6.58 -75.56 3.94
C GLY A 933 -6.73 -75.46 2.43
N ALA A 934 -5.68 -75.88 1.70
CA ALA A 934 -5.62 -76.17 0.25
C ALA A 934 -6.75 -75.58 -0.62
N ALA A 935 -6.54 -74.37 -1.15
CA ALA A 935 -7.38 -73.82 -2.20
C ALA A 935 -6.94 -74.37 -3.57
N GLN A 936 -7.83 -75.14 -4.19
CA GLN A 936 -8.00 -75.19 -5.65
C GLN A 936 -8.65 -73.90 -6.14
#